data_AF-B4F0R1-F1
#
_entry.id   AF-B4F0R1-F1
#
_cell.length_a   1.000
_cell.length_b   1.000
_cell.length_c   1.000
_cell.angle_alpha   90.00
_cell.angle_beta   90.00
_cell.angle_gamma   90.00
#
_symmetry.space_group_name_H-M   'P 1'
#
loop_
_entity.id
_entity.type
_entity.pdbx_description
1 polymer ?
#
loop_
_entity_poly.entity_id
_entity_poly.type
_entity_poly.pdbx_seq_one_letter_code
_entity_poly.pdbx_strand_id
1 'polypeptide(L)'
;MNFFLKKKIIAMARYGVMNKLFKLLITVFLLITMFSLIVMPMSAKQQYIFGIINILLLFIIGSKKSKKRLLTMIFLSLLMSTRYLYWRATHTLNFNTSIEGILGTGLFLAEIYSWIILVLGYFQTAWPLNRKIAPLPKDISLWPTVDIYVPTYNESLDVVRDTVLAAQGIDYPKDKMKVYLLDDGSREEFKQFANDVGVTYIEREEHDHAKAGNLNHAMALTDGELICVFDCDHISTRIFLQATVGYFLEDPKLALVQTPHYFYSPDPFERNLSAAKNGPHEGALFYGPVQRGNDNWNATFFCGSCAVMRRSALEEIGGIAVETVTEDAHTALKLQRLGWNSAFIDIPLAAGLATERLALHVNQRIRWARGMTQIFRVDNPMLGRGLTFPQRLCYLNAMMHFQYGLPRIIFLTAPLLFMLFNLNIIASSASMIFAFALPHLIMSVYVNSRNIGKYRYSFWGEIYETVMAFSLVLPTLLSLVSPKLGKFNVTDKGDLLDKSYMDYLTVRPLIITALLLVMGISWVIIRYLLNDFQGIDPLVIVLNLVWATYSLFIVLASIAVGKETRQIRKNTRIKASLPITLHFDDGAELQTTTEDISMGGVRIAINKIAELRQRTVNSITLMVQRDVVTLPVEMVSLENSQLRLAFLPMDLNLRRKLVRVIFGRADAWVHQTQYQDKPLKELGAITGCIFELFFGRRQKVKAPVKRAKTSLSVQSINGDD
;
A
#
# COMPACT_ATOMS: atom_id res chain seq x y z
N MET A 1 -10.03 -23.35 -57.57
CA MET A 1 -9.34 -22.99 -56.29
C MET A 1 -10.26 -22.27 -55.27
N ASN A 2 -11.27 -21.49 -55.69
CA ASN A 2 -12.13 -20.70 -54.77
C ASN A 2 -13.18 -21.47 -53.93
N PHE A 3 -13.60 -22.67 -54.32
CA PHE A 3 -14.65 -23.42 -53.60
C PHE A 3 -14.16 -24.10 -52.31
N PHE A 4 -12.93 -24.63 -52.31
CA PHE A 4 -12.33 -25.31 -51.16
C PHE A 4 -11.92 -24.34 -50.04
N LEU A 5 -11.42 -23.14 -50.39
CA LEU A 5 -11.15 -22.09 -49.39
C LEU A 5 -12.44 -21.64 -48.69
N LYS A 6 -13.54 -21.47 -49.44
CA LYS A 6 -14.83 -21.05 -48.87
C LYS A 6 -15.39 -22.09 -47.89
N LYS A 7 -15.29 -23.39 -48.20
CA LYS A 7 -15.67 -24.48 -47.26
C LYS A 7 -14.78 -24.52 -46.01
N LYS A 8 -13.46 -24.33 -46.14
CA LYS A 8 -12.55 -24.29 -44.98
C LYS A 8 -12.83 -23.10 -44.07
N ILE A 9 -13.09 -21.92 -44.63
CA ILE A 9 -13.44 -20.71 -43.88
C ILE A 9 -14.79 -20.87 -43.17
N ILE A 10 -15.80 -21.45 -43.84
CA ILE A 10 -17.11 -21.75 -43.23
C ILE A 10 -16.98 -22.81 -42.13
N ALA A 11 -16.13 -23.83 -42.31
CA ALA A 11 -15.88 -24.85 -41.29
C ALA A 11 -15.12 -24.30 -40.08
N MET A 12 -14.12 -23.44 -40.28
CA MET A 12 -13.42 -22.74 -39.19
C MET A 12 -14.34 -21.75 -38.45
N ALA A 13 -15.20 -21.04 -39.17
CA ALA A 13 -16.22 -20.16 -38.57
C ALA A 13 -17.25 -20.98 -37.77
N ARG A 14 -17.75 -22.10 -38.31
CA ARG A 14 -18.64 -23.02 -37.58
C ARG A 14 -17.99 -23.61 -36.34
N TYR A 15 -16.72 -24.02 -36.41
CA TYR A 15 -15.98 -24.52 -35.26
C TYR A 15 -15.77 -23.45 -34.18
N GLY A 16 -15.44 -22.22 -34.59
CA GLY A 16 -15.33 -21.07 -33.68
C GLY A 16 -16.67 -20.72 -33.00
N VAL A 17 -17.78 -20.79 -33.74
CA VAL A 17 -19.14 -20.56 -33.21
C VAL A 17 -19.57 -21.69 -32.28
N MET A 18 -19.35 -22.96 -32.64
CA MET A 18 -19.62 -24.12 -31.78
C MET A 18 -18.84 -24.05 -30.47
N ASN A 19 -17.56 -23.64 -30.50
CA ASN A 19 -16.75 -23.50 -29.30
C ASN A 19 -17.23 -22.34 -28.40
N LYS A 20 -17.65 -21.21 -28.99
CA LYS A 20 -18.27 -20.11 -28.23
C LYS A 20 -19.61 -20.54 -27.60
N LEU A 21 -20.45 -21.23 -28.36
CA LEU A 21 -21.74 -21.74 -27.87
C LEU A 21 -21.55 -22.78 -26.76
N PHE A 22 -20.61 -23.72 -26.93
CA PHE A 22 -20.28 -24.71 -25.91
C PHE A 22 -19.77 -24.07 -24.62
N LYS A 23 -18.86 -23.08 -24.73
CA LYS A 23 -18.40 -22.30 -23.56
C LYS A 23 -19.56 -21.57 -22.89
N LEU A 24 -20.44 -20.94 -23.66
CA LEU A 24 -21.62 -20.25 -23.15
C LEU A 24 -22.54 -21.22 -22.39
N LEU A 25 -22.85 -22.39 -22.98
CA LEU A 25 -23.69 -23.41 -22.35
C LEU A 25 -23.08 -23.92 -21.04
N ILE A 26 -21.76 -24.18 -21.01
CA ILE A 26 -21.06 -24.56 -19.77
C ILE A 26 -21.15 -23.44 -18.74
N THR A 27 -20.91 -22.18 -19.14
CA THR A 27 -20.99 -21.04 -18.23
C THR A 27 -22.40 -20.90 -17.65
N VAL A 28 -23.44 -21.00 -18.48
CA VAL A 28 -24.84 -20.97 -18.02
C VAL A 28 -25.13 -22.12 -17.06
N PHE A 29 -24.72 -23.34 -17.40
CA PHE A 29 -24.89 -24.50 -16.51
C PHE A 29 -24.19 -24.31 -15.16
N LEU A 30 -22.95 -23.79 -15.15
CA LEU A 30 -22.21 -23.50 -13.93
C LEU A 30 -22.88 -22.39 -13.10
N LEU A 31 -23.41 -21.35 -13.74
CA LEU A 31 -24.15 -20.28 -13.06
C LEU A 31 -25.45 -20.80 -12.43
N ILE A 32 -26.20 -21.64 -13.15
CA ILE A 32 -27.40 -22.30 -12.61
C ILE A 32 -27.04 -23.18 -11.41
N THR A 33 -26.01 -24.02 -11.56
CA THR A 33 -25.54 -24.90 -10.47
C THR A 33 -25.10 -24.08 -9.24
N MET A 34 -24.36 -23.00 -9.47
CA MET A 34 -23.93 -22.08 -8.41
C MET A 34 -25.13 -21.45 -7.71
N PHE A 35 -26.11 -20.96 -8.48
CA PHE A 35 -27.34 -20.38 -7.95
C PHE A 35 -28.14 -21.40 -7.11
N SER A 36 -28.31 -22.63 -7.60
CA SER A 36 -28.96 -23.71 -6.85
C SER A 36 -28.24 -24.00 -5.53
N LEU A 37 -26.90 -24.06 -5.54
CA LEU A 37 -26.11 -24.25 -4.32
C LEU A 37 -26.19 -23.07 -3.35
N ILE A 38 -26.39 -21.84 -3.84
CA ILE A 38 -26.57 -20.66 -2.99
C ILE A 38 -27.94 -20.70 -2.30
N VAL A 39 -28.99 -21.02 -3.06
CA VAL A 39 -30.38 -20.91 -2.60
C VAL A 39 -30.84 -22.13 -1.78
N MET A 40 -30.20 -23.30 -1.96
CA MET A 40 -30.66 -24.54 -1.33
C MET A 40 -30.72 -24.43 0.20
N PRO A 41 -31.90 -24.57 0.83
CA PRO A 41 -32.01 -24.55 2.28
C PRO A 41 -31.31 -25.76 2.88
N MET A 42 -30.60 -25.57 3.98
CA MET A 42 -29.91 -26.64 4.70
C MET A 42 -30.09 -26.46 6.20
N SER A 43 -30.25 -27.57 6.91
CA SER A 43 -30.06 -27.62 8.36
C SER A 43 -28.62 -27.26 8.73
N ALA A 44 -28.39 -26.83 9.98
CA ALA A 44 -27.05 -26.51 10.48
C ALA A 44 -26.05 -27.65 10.22
N LYS A 45 -26.43 -28.90 10.52
CA LYS A 45 -25.58 -30.09 10.32
C LYS A 45 -25.17 -30.28 8.85
N GLN A 46 -26.12 -30.18 7.92
CA GLN A 46 -25.85 -30.31 6.49
C GLN A 46 -24.92 -29.20 6.00
N GLN A 47 -25.17 -27.97 6.45
CA GLN A 47 -24.36 -26.81 6.10
C GLN A 47 -22.94 -26.92 6.66
N TYR A 48 -22.74 -27.42 7.89
CA TYR A 48 -21.41 -27.70 8.41
C TYR A 48 -20.65 -28.71 7.56
N ILE A 49 -21.27 -29.83 7.22
CA ILE A 49 -20.65 -30.86 6.37
C ILE A 49 -20.26 -30.25 5.02
N PHE A 50 -21.17 -29.51 4.39
CA PHE A 50 -20.92 -28.85 3.12
C PHE A 50 -19.77 -27.83 3.22
N GLY A 51 -19.77 -27.00 4.27
CA GLY A 51 -18.72 -26.01 4.54
C GLY A 51 -17.34 -26.65 4.76
N ILE A 52 -17.26 -27.71 5.58
CA ILE A 52 -16.02 -28.43 5.86
C ILE A 52 -15.45 -29.07 4.59
N ILE A 53 -16.29 -29.72 3.78
CA ILE A 53 -15.87 -30.30 2.50
C ILE A 53 -15.27 -29.21 1.59
N ASN A 54 -15.92 -28.06 1.48
CA ASN A 54 -15.42 -26.95 0.66
C ASN A 54 -14.11 -26.34 1.20
N ILE A 55 -13.96 -26.22 2.52
CA ILE A 55 -12.71 -25.79 3.16
C ILE A 55 -11.57 -26.78 2.83
N LEU A 56 -11.80 -28.08 3.01
CA LEU A 56 -10.81 -29.12 2.72
C LEU A 56 -10.42 -29.11 1.24
N LEU A 57 -11.40 -29.01 0.34
CA LEU A 57 -11.16 -28.87 -1.09
C LEU A 57 -10.33 -27.62 -1.40
N LEU A 58 -10.63 -26.49 -0.78
CA LEU A 58 -9.90 -25.24 -0.94
C LEU A 58 -8.43 -25.39 -0.52
N PHE A 59 -8.15 -26.06 0.59
CA PHE A 59 -6.78 -26.34 1.05
C PHE A 59 -6.03 -27.27 0.09
N ILE A 60 -6.70 -28.31 -0.42
CA ILE A 60 -6.12 -29.23 -1.42
C ILE A 60 -5.75 -28.45 -2.69
N ILE A 61 -6.65 -27.61 -3.20
CA ILE A 61 -6.40 -26.78 -4.39
C ILE A 61 -5.24 -25.80 -4.12
N GLY A 62 -5.28 -25.13 -2.97
CA GLY A 62 -4.32 -24.10 -2.56
C GLY A 62 -2.90 -24.61 -2.27
N SER A 63 -2.70 -25.93 -2.16
CA SER A 63 -1.39 -26.57 -1.92
C SER A 63 -0.31 -26.21 -2.94
N LYS A 64 -0.68 -25.97 -4.21
CA LYS A 64 0.26 -25.55 -5.27
C LYS A 64 -0.12 -24.21 -5.88
N LYS A 65 0.88 -23.40 -6.21
CA LYS A 65 0.69 -22.10 -6.86
C LYS A 65 0.37 -22.30 -8.35
N SER A 66 -0.82 -21.88 -8.78
CA SER A 66 -1.21 -21.85 -10.19
C SER A 66 -2.36 -20.85 -10.38
N LYS A 67 -2.34 -20.10 -11.48
CA LYS A 67 -3.39 -19.11 -11.77
C LYS A 67 -4.79 -19.74 -11.88
N LYS A 68 -4.91 -20.89 -12.55
CA LYS A 68 -6.19 -21.62 -12.68
C LYS A 68 -6.73 -22.07 -11.32
N ARG A 69 -5.83 -22.51 -10.43
CA ARG A 69 -6.18 -22.91 -9.06
C ARG A 69 -6.65 -21.71 -8.24
N LEU A 70 -5.96 -20.57 -8.34
CA LEU A 70 -6.39 -19.32 -7.70
C LEU A 70 -7.79 -18.90 -8.13
N LEU A 71 -8.10 -18.94 -9.44
CA LEU A 71 -9.46 -18.63 -9.93
C LEU A 71 -10.51 -19.60 -9.37
N THR A 72 -10.19 -20.89 -9.27
CA THR A 72 -11.08 -21.89 -8.67
C THR A 72 -11.31 -21.60 -7.18
N MET A 73 -10.26 -21.21 -6.46
CA MET A 73 -10.34 -20.82 -5.06
C MET A 73 -11.20 -19.57 -4.86
N ILE A 74 -11.00 -18.54 -5.69
CA ILE A 74 -11.83 -17.32 -5.71
C ILE A 74 -13.30 -17.70 -5.93
N PHE A 75 -13.59 -18.56 -6.91
CA PHE A 75 -14.94 -19.03 -7.17
C PHE A 75 -15.57 -19.73 -5.96
N LEU A 76 -14.86 -20.68 -5.33
CA LEU A 76 -15.35 -21.38 -4.15
C LEU A 76 -15.57 -20.44 -2.95
N SER A 77 -14.67 -19.46 -2.77
CA SER A 77 -14.85 -18.44 -1.75
C SER A 77 -16.09 -17.58 -2.02
N LEU A 78 -16.27 -17.08 -3.25
CA LEU A 78 -17.45 -16.30 -3.63
C LEU A 78 -18.74 -17.10 -3.49
N LEU A 79 -18.74 -18.39 -3.82
CA LEU A 79 -19.89 -19.27 -3.61
C LEU A 79 -20.29 -19.31 -2.13
N MET A 80 -19.34 -19.55 -1.21
CA MET A 80 -19.64 -19.58 0.22
C MET A 80 -20.04 -18.21 0.76
N SER A 81 -19.37 -17.14 0.35
CA SER A 81 -19.71 -15.77 0.76
C SER A 81 -21.11 -15.36 0.32
N THR A 82 -21.47 -15.69 -0.92
CA THR A 82 -22.79 -15.33 -1.48
C THR A 82 -23.89 -16.20 -0.85
N ARG A 83 -23.61 -17.47 -0.56
CA ARG A 83 -24.52 -18.34 0.20
C ARG A 83 -24.77 -17.82 1.62
N TYR A 84 -23.71 -17.37 2.31
CA TYR A 84 -23.83 -16.73 3.62
C TYR A 84 -24.74 -15.49 3.56
N LEU A 85 -24.52 -14.58 2.60
CA LEU A 85 -25.35 -13.39 2.45
C LEU A 85 -26.79 -13.69 2.05
N TYR A 86 -27.00 -14.66 1.15
CA TYR A 86 -28.33 -15.10 0.77
C TYR A 86 -29.10 -15.61 1.99
N TRP A 87 -28.46 -16.44 2.81
CA TRP A 87 -29.04 -16.93 4.06
C TRP A 87 -29.32 -15.79 5.05
N ARG A 88 -28.39 -14.84 5.23
CA ARG A 88 -28.61 -13.64 6.06
C ARG A 88 -29.85 -12.87 5.61
N ALA A 89 -29.97 -12.60 4.30
CA ALA A 89 -31.07 -11.83 3.71
C ALA A 89 -32.44 -12.49 3.90
N THR A 90 -32.51 -13.81 3.82
CA THR A 90 -33.78 -14.56 3.72
C THR A 90 -34.26 -15.14 5.05
N HIS A 91 -33.34 -15.47 5.97
CA HIS A 91 -33.68 -16.21 7.19
C HIS A 91 -33.38 -15.44 8.49
N THR A 92 -32.64 -14.33 8.45
CA THR A 92 -32.12 -13.69 9.69
C THR A 92 -32.59 -12.27 9.95
N LEU A 93 -33.42 -11.70 9.06
CA LEU A 93 -33.93 -10.32 9.14
C LEU A 93 -35.36 -10.22 9.69
N ASN A 94 -35.77 -11.19 10.52
CA ASN A 94 -37.09 -11.20 11.15
C ASN A 94 -36.97 -10.95 12.65
N PHE A 95 -37.32 -9.74 13.10
CA PHE A 95 -37.04 -9.27 14.45
C PHE A 95 -38.31 -9.02 15.26
N ASN A 96 -38.20 -9.12 16.58
CA ASN A 96 -39.31 -8.90 17.49
C ASN A 96 -39.60 -7.40 17.71
N THR A 97 -38.59 -6.54 17.57
CA THR A 97 -38.71 -5.09 17.78
C THR A 97 -38.23 -4.29 16.58
N SER A 98 -38.78 -3.09 16.39
CA SER A 98 -38.33 -2.17 15.33
C SER A 98 -36.87 -1.73 15.50
N ILE A 99 -36.40 -1.63 16.75
CA ILE A 99 -35.01 -1.26 17.06
C ILE A 99 -34.04 -2.36 16.59
N GLU A 100 -34.32 -3.62 16.91
CA GLU A 100 -33.57 -4.77 16.39
C GLU A 100 -33.64 -4.84 14.86
N GLY A 101 -34.81 -4.53 14.28
CA GLY A 101 -35.00 -4.42 12.84
C GLY A 101 -34.04 -3.43 12.17
N ILE A 102 -33.96 -2.21 12.71
CA ILE A 102 -33.08 -1.15 12.17
C ILE A 102 -31.61 -1.54 12.34
N LEU A 103 -31.20 -1.97 13.54
CA LEU A 103 -29.82 -2.30 13.85
C LEU A 103 -29.34 -3.57 13.11
N GLY A 104 -30.18 -4.59 13.04
CA GLY A 104 -29.93 -5.83 12.30
C GLY A 104 -29.83 -5.61 10.80
N THR A 105 -30.70 -4.75 10.24
CA THR A 105 -30.59 -4.32 8.83
C THR A 105 -29.30 -3.52 8.60
N GLY A 106 -28.93 -2.63 9.53
CA GLY A 106 -27.67 -1.89 9.47
C GLY A 106 -26.43 -2.81 9.44
N LEU A 107 -26.40 -3.83 10.30
CA LEU A 107 -25.36 -4.86 10.27
C LEU A 107 -25.34 -5.61 8.92
N PHE A 108 -26.49 -6.00 8.41
CA PHE A 108 -26.58 -6.69 7.12
C PHE A 108 -26.11 -5.82 5.93
N LEU A 109 -26.41 -4.53 5.93
CA LEU A 109 -25.89 -3.59 4.92
C LEU A 109 -24.36 -3.45 5.00
N ALA A 110 -23.79 -3.46 6.21
CA ALA A 110 -22.34 -3.49 6.38
C ALA A 110 -21.73 -4.78 5.81
N GLU A 111 -22.39 -5.92 5.98
CA GLU A 111 -21.95 -7.21 5.39
C GLU A 111 -22.07 -7.23 3.86
N ILE A 112 -23.14 -6.65 3.30
CA ILE A 112 -23.29 -6.47 1.84
C ILE A 112 -22.12 -5.64 1.30
N TYR A 113 -21.79 -4.53 1.97
CA TYR A 113 -20.65 -3.70 1.59
C TYR A 113 -19.35 -4.54 1.56
N SER A 114 -19.06 -5.29 2.62
CA SER A 114 -17.86 -6.14 2.68
C SER A 114 -17.84 -7.19 1.56
N TRP A 115 -18.98 -7.77 1.21
CA TRP A 115 -19.08 -8.70 0.08
C TRP A 115 -18.85 -8.01 -1.27
N ILE A 116 -19.37 -6.80 -1.48
CA ILE A 116 -19.10 -6.01 -2.70
C ILE A 116 -17.60 -5.77 -2.83
N ILE A 117 -16.93 -5.32 -1.76
CA ILE A 117 -15.47 -5.11 -1.75
C ILE A 117 -14.71 -6.42 -2.00
N LEU A 118 -15.17 -7.55 -1.45
CA LEU A 118 -14.58 -8.86 -1.70
C LEU A 118 -14.66 -9.23 -3.19
N VAL A 119 -15.84 -9.09 -3.80
CA VAL A 119 -16.06 -9.37 -5.23
C VAL A 119 -15.19 -8.48 -6.11
N LEU A 120 -15.20 -7.17 -5.87
CA LEU A 120 -14.43 -6.21 -6.64
C LEU A 120 -12.91 -6.40 -6.46
N GLY A 121 -12.47 -6.67 -5.23
CA GLY A 121 -11.08 -6.99 -4.93
C GLY A 121 -10.61 -8.26 -5.62
N TYR A 122 -11.42 -9.33 -5.64
CA TYR A 122 -11.12 -10.53 -6.41
C TYR A 122 -11.11 -10.28 -7.91
N PHE A 123 -12.04 -9.48 -8.44
CA PHE A 123 -12.05 -9.13 -9.85
C PHE A 123 -10.74 -8.47 -10.31
N GLN A 124 -10.22 -7.50 -9.55
CA GLN A 124 -8.95 -6.84 -9.86
C GLN A 124 -7.75 -7.77 -9.68
N THR A 125 -7.72 -8.54 -8.59
CA THR A 125 -6.53 -9.34 -8.23
C THR A 125 -6.52 -10.75 -8.83
N ALA A 126 -7.57 -11.17 -9.54
CA ALA A 126 -7.68 -12.48 -10.16
C ALA A 126 -6.61 -12.73 -11.23
N TRP A 127 -6.22 -11.68 -11.98
CA TRP A 127 -5.30 -11.81 -13.10
C TRP A 127 -4.39 -10.58 -13.30
N PRO A 128 -3.53 -10.24 -12.33
CA PRO A 128 -2.68 -9.07 -12.42
C PRO A 128 -1.70 -9.19 -13.61
N LEU A 129 -1.64 -8.14 -14.43
CA LEU A 129 -0.68 -8.05 -15.52
C LEU A 129 0.74 -7.88 -14.97
N ASN A 130 1.75 -8.33 -15.71
CA ASN A 130 3.15 -8.19 -15.31
C ASN A 130 3.95 -7.63 -16.47
N ARG A 131 3.82 -6.31 -16.67
CA ARG A 131 4.57 -5.61 -17.70
C ARG A 131 6.07 -5.72 -17.46
N LYS A 132 6.82 -5.84 -18.56
CA LYS A 132 8.28 -5.71 -18.56
C LYS A 132 8.64 -4.29 -18.97
N ILE A 133 9.91 -3.93 -18.90
CA ILE A 133 10.34 -2.65 -19.49
C ILE A 133 10.21 -2.78 -21.01
N ALA A 134 9.48 -1.86 -21.64
CA ALA A 134 9.44 -1.73 -23.09
C ALA A 134 10.79 -1.15 -23.55
N PRO A 135 11.53 -1.81 -24.45
CA PRO A 135 12.84 -1.33 -24.87
C PRO A 135 12.70 -0.05 -25.70
N LEU A 136 13.56 0.93 -25.43
CA LEU A 136 13.70 2.09 -26.31
C LEU A 136 14.46 1.71 -27.60
N PRO A 137 14.15 2.35 -28.74
CA PRO A 137 14.89 2.12 -29.98
C PRO A 137 16.35 2.53 -29.80
N LYS A 138 17.25 1.85 -30.51
CA LYS A 138 18.69 2.18 -30.52
C LYS A 138 18.96 3.59 -31.04
N ASP A 139 18.13 4.05 -31.97
CA ASP A 139 18.17 5.42 -32.48
C ASP A 139 17.56 6.39 -31.47
N ILE A 140 18.43 7.18 -30.85
CA ILE A 140 18.08 8.18 -29.84
C ILE A 140 17.27 9.34 -30.43
N SER A 141 17.38 9.59 -31.74
CA SER A 141 16.61 10.65 -32.41
C SER A 141 15.10 10.41 -32.35
N LEU A 142 14.67 9.15 -32.20
CA LEU A 142 13.25 8.76 -32.06
C LEU A 142 12.70 8.90 -30.63
N TRP A 143 13.55 9.17 -29.64
CA TRP A 143 13.10 9.30 -28.26
C TRP A 143 12.31 10.62 -28.09
N PRO A 144 11.15 10.64 -27.42
CA PRO A 144 10.36 11.86 -27.27
C PRO A 144 11.02 12.85 -26.31
N THR A 145 10.69 14.13 -26.43
CA THR A 145 11.06 15.13 -25.42
C THR A 145 10.25 14.94 -24.14
N VAL A 146 10.86 15.21 -22.98
CA VAL A 146 10.24 15.02 -21.67
C VAL A 146 10.48 16.23 -20.77
N ASP A 147 9.39 16.81 -20.26
CA ASP A 147 9.42 17.80 -19.20
C ASP A 147 9.24 17.10 -17.85
N ILE A 148 10.19 17.29 -16.93
CA ILE A 148 10.13 16.75 -15.57
C ILE A 148 9.67 17.85 -14.62
N TYR A 149 8.50 17.67 -14.02
CA TYR A 149 7.91 18.59 -13.06
C TYR A 149 8.13 18.11 -11.63
N VAL A 150 8.66 19.01 -10.80
CA VAL A 150 8.83 18.84 -9.35
C VAL A 150 8.04 19.93 -8.62
N PRO A 151 6.73 19.74 -8.36
CA PRO A 151 5.93 20.69 -7.60
C PRO A 151 6.27 20.71 -6.11
N THR A 152 6.27 21.90 -5.52
CA THR A 152 6.52 22.15 -4.10
C THR A 152 5.66 23.31 -3.60
N TYR A 153 5.34 23.34 -2.31
CA TYR A 153 4.55 24.42 -1.69
C TYR A 153 5.12 24.87 -0.35
N ASN A 154 5.19 23.97 0.64
CA ASN A 154 5.69 24.29 2.00
C ASN A 154 6.85 23.40 2.43
N GLU A 155 7.31 22.49 1.58
CA GLU A 155 8.38 21.56 1.90
C GLU A 155 9.74 22.28 1.98
N SER A 156 10.57 21.91 2.95
CA SER A 156 11.89 22.51 3.11
C SER A 156 12.79 22.25 1.90
N LEU A 157 13.67 23.20 1.59
CA LEU A 157 14.63 23.08 0.51
C LEU A 157 15.53 21.84 0.66
N ASP A 158 15.83 21.41 1.89
CA ASP A 158 16.62 20.22 2.15
C ASP A 158 16.01 18.94 1.56
N VAL A 159 14.68 18.82 1.57
CA VAL A 159 13.96 17.67 0.99
C VAL A 159 13.93 17.81 -0.53
N VAL A 160 13.54 18.98 -1.03
CA VAL A 160 13.35 19.22 -2.47
C VAL A 160 14.67 19.13 -3.26
N ARG A 161 15.77 19.56 -2.63
CA ARG A 161 17.11 19.56 -3.23
C ARG A 161 17.52 18.19 -3.75
N ASP A 162 17.29 17.12 -2.97
CA ASP A 162 17.71 15.78 -3.37
C ASP A 162 16.88 15.23 -4.54
N THR A 163 15.59 15.55 -4.58
CA THR A 163 14.69 15.17 -5.68
C THR A 163 15.09 15.86 -6.99
N VAL A 164 15.33 17.18 -6.96
CA VAL A 164 15.76 17.93 -8.15
C VAL A 164 17.11 17.42 -8.66
N LEU A 165 18.08 17.20 -7.77
CA LEU A 165 19.40 16.67 -8.15
C LEU A 165 19.31 15.25 -8.73
N ALA A 166 18.41 14.40 -8.22
CA ALA A 166 18.17 13.08 -8.77
C ALA A 166 17.51 13.12 -10.15
N ALA A 167 16.54 14.02 -10.36
CA ALA A 167 15.90 14.23 -11.65
C ALA A 167 16.90 14.67 -12.72
N GLN A 168 17.83 15.58 -12.39
CA GLN A 168 18.94 15.97 -13.29
C GLN A 168 19.85 14.79 -13.65
N GLY A 169 19.97 13.82 -12.74
CA GLY A 169 20.80 12.62 -12.88
C GLY A 169 20.17 11.49 -13.70
N ILE A 170 18.97 11.65 -14.23
CA ILE A 170 18.33 10.66 -15.10
C ILE A 170 19.12 10.49 -16.41
N ASP A 171 19.30 9.24 -16.81
CA ASP A 171 20.06 8.83 -18.00
C ASP A 171 19.17 8.97 -19.26
N TYR A 172 19.03 10.21 -19.73
CA TYR A 172 18.29 10.58 -20.95
C TYR A 172 19.06 11.69 -21.71
N PRO A 173 18.90 11.85 -23.04
CA PRO A 173 19.54 12.93 -23.78
C PRO A 173 19.21 14.29 -23.19
N LYS A 174 20.22 15.11 -22.92
CA LYS A 174 20.08 16.39 -22.19
C LYS A 174 19.32 17.44 -23.00
N ASP A 175 19.36 17.35 -24.32
CA ASP A 175 18.58 18.16 -25.26
C ASP A 175 17.09 17.74 -25.31
N LYS A 176 16.75 16.54 -24.83
CA LYS A 176 15.38 16.00 -24.82
C LYS A 176 14.74 15.92 -23.44
N MET A 177 15.42 16.39 -22.40
CA MET A 177 14.91 16.36 -21.04
C MET A 177 15.17 17.68 -20.34
N LYS A 178 14.11 18.30 -19.83
CA LYS A 178 14.19 19.55 -19.06
C LYS A 178 13.58 19.32 -17.67
N VAL A 179 14.19 19.88 -16.63
CA VAL A 179 13.70 19.78 -15.25
C VAL A 179 13.15 21.14 -14.84
N TYR A 180 11.95 21.13 -14.26
CA TYR A 180 11.21 22.29 -13.81
C TYR A 180 10.89 22.17 -12.32
N LEU A 181 11.32 23.15 -11.54
CA LEU A 181 10.94 23.32 -10.14
C LEU A 181 9.72 24.24 -10.07
N LEU A 182 8.56 23.67 -9.71
CA LEU A 182 7.29 24.40 -9.71
C LEU A 182 6.96 24.82 -8.28
N ASP A 183 7.36 26.02 -7.88
CA ASP A 183 7.15 26.51 -6.52
C ASP A 183 5.85 27.31 -6.39
N ASP A 184 4.88 26.72 -5.71
CA ASP A 184 3.59 27.33 -5.41
C ASP A 184 3.62 28.12 -4.09
N GLY A 185 4.78 28.19 -3.41
CA GLY A 185 5.02 29.01 -2.23
C GLY A 185 5.76 30.32 -2.52
N SER A 186 6.19 30.55 -3.76
CA SER A 186 6.91 31.75 -4.22
C SER A 186 8.12 32.11 -3.35
N ARG A 187 9.02 31.15 -3.11
CA ARG A 187 10.12 31.27 -2.15
C ARG A 187 11.45 31.59 -2.85
N GLU A 188 12.06 32.71 -2.46
CA GLU A 188 13.31 33.19 -3.07
C GLU A 188 14.47 32.18 -2.96
N GLU A 189 14.57 31.45 -1.84
CA GLU A 189 15.61 30.43 -1.67
C GLU A 189 15.50 29.28 -2.71
N PHE A 190 14.29 28.98 -3.19
CA PHE A 190 14.05 27.96 -4.22
C PHE A 190 14.43 28.47 -5.60
N LYS A 191 14.16 29.75 -5.88
CA LYS A 191 14.56 30.43 -7.12
C LYS A 191 16.08 30.49 -7.23
N GLN A 192 16.76 30.90 -6.16
CA GLN A 192 18.23 30.89 -6.11
C GLN A 192 18.78 29.48 -6.32
N PHE A 193 18.25 28.49 -5.60
CA PHE A 193 18.67 27.10 -5.77
C PHE A 193 18.50 26.59 -7.20
N ALA A 194 17.37 26.88 -7.84
CA ALA A 194 17.10 26.47 -9.21
C ALA A 194 18.13 27.04 -10.19
N ASN A 195 18.48 28.31 -10.03
CA ASN A 195 19.54 28.97 -10.81
C ASN A 195 20.90 28.29 -10.56
N ASP A 196 21.25 28.02 -9.29
CA ASP A 196 22.53 27.39 -8.92
C ASP A 196 22.69 25.97 -9.50
N VAL A 197 21.61 25.20 -9.61
CA VAL A 197 21.64 23.87 -10.23
C VAL A 197 21.42 23.88 -11.74
N GLY A 198 20.95 24.98 -12.32
CA GLY A 198 20.60 25.09 -13.74
C GLY A 198 19.30 24.35 -14.12
N VAL A 199 18.25 24.47 -13.30
CA VAL A 199 16.88 24.01 -13.65
C VAL A 199 15.96 25.21 -13.80
N THR A 200 14.85 25.05 -14.54
CA THR A 200 13.90 26.15 -14.73
C THR A 200 13.00 26.27 -13.51
N TYR A 201 12.94 27.46 -12.91
CA TYR A 201 12.01 27.78 -11.83
C TYR A 201 10.72 28.37 -12.40
N ILE A 202 9.58 27.88 -11.95
CA ILE A 202 8.26 28.40 -12.31
C ILE A 202 7.50 28.69 -11.03
N GLU A 203 7.02 29.93 -10.90
CA GLU A 203 6.08 30.38 -9.88
C GLU A 203 4.82 30.93 -10.55
N ARG A 204 3.76 31.16 -9.78
CA ARG A 204 2.51 31.75 -10.26
C ARG A 204 1.95 32.74 -9.26
N GLU A 205 1.25 33.76 -9.75
CA GLU A 205 0.64 34.79 -8.91
C GLU A 205 -0.65 34.32 -8.24
N GLU A 206 -1.47 33.53 -8.95
CA GLU A 206 -2.74 33.00 -8.46
C GLU A 206 -2.60 31.53 -8.02
N HIS A 207 -2.81 31.27 -6.73
CA HIS A 207 -2.64 29.95 -6.10
C HIS A 207 -3.90 29.08 -6.12
N ASP A 208 -4.65 29.12 -7.22
CA ASP A 208 -5.89 28.37 -7.36
C ASP A 208 -5.63 26.87 -7.63
N HIS A 209 -6.54 26.01 -7.19
CA HIS A 209 -6.51 24.56 -7.45
C HIS A 209 -5.24 23.81 -6.98
N ALA A 210 -4.47 24.37 -6.04
CA ALA A 210 -3.29 23.74 -5.44
C ALA A 210 -2.36 23.08 -6.49
N LYS A 211 -1.91 21.84 -6.25
CA LYS A 211 -1.00 21.11 -7.13
C LYS A 211 -1.51 20.99 -8.57
N ALA A 212 -2.80 20.73 -8.79
CA ALA A 212 -3.37 20.62 -10.13
C ALA A 212 -3.20 21.93 -10.92
N GLY A 213 -3.50 23.06 -10.27
CA GLY A 213 -3.32 24.38 -10.85
C GLY A 213 -1.85 24.69 -11.15
N ASN A 214 -0.94 24.32 -10.23
CA ASN A 214 0.50 24.51 -10.44
C ASN A 214 1.02 23.71 -11.66
N LEU A 215 0.61 22.44 -11.79
CA LEU A 215 0.96 21.61 -12.95
C LEU A 215 0.38 22.17 -14.26
N ASN A 216 -0.88 22.63 -14.25
CA ASN A 216 -1.52 23.21 -15.42
C ASN A 216 -0.86 24.53 -15.86
N HIS A 217 -0.47 25.38 -14.90
CA HIS A 217 0.27 26.61 -15.18
C HIS A 217 1.62 26.30 -15.85
N ALA A 218 2.37 25.34 -15.32
CA ALA A 218 3.63 24.90 -15.92
C ALA A 218 3.42 24.30 -17.33
N MET A 219 2.33 23.55 -17.53
CA MET A 219 1.99 22.96 -18.82
C MET A 219 1.80 24.03 -19.90
N ALA A 220 1.26 25.21 -19.56
CA ALA A 220 1.10 26.33 -20.49
C ALA A 220 2.42 27.02 -20.89
N LEU A 221 3.50 26.79 -20.14
CA LEU A 221 4.81 27.46 -20.32
C LEU A 221 5.89 26.54 -20.90
N THR A 222 5.56 25.29 -21.20
CA THR A 222 6.52 24.24 -21.55
C THR A 222 6.02 23.39 -22.72
N ASP A 223 6.92 22.67 -23.40
CA ASP A 223 6.69 22.15 -24.75
C ASP A 223 7.08 20.67 -24.97
N GLY A 224 7.45 19.93 -23.92
CA GLY A 224 7.84 18.53 -24.02
C GLY A 224 6.70 17.59 -24.41
N GLU A 225 6.93 16.63 -25.29
CA GLU A 225 5.90 15.68 -25.76
C GLU A 225 5.29 14.84 -24.63
N LEU A 226 6.12 14.52 -23.62
CA LEU A 226 5.74 13.82 -22.41
C LEU A 226 6.01 14.69 -21.17
N ILE A 227 5.20 14.49 -20.14
CA ILE A 227 5.33 15.14 -18.83
C ILE A 227 5.58 14.06 -17.78
N CYS A 228 6.69 14.17 -17.06
CA CYS A 228 7.03 13.33 -15.92
C CYS A 228 6.79 14.11 -14.63
N VAL A 229 6.07 13.53 -13.67
CA VAL A 229 5.76 14.22 -12.40
C VAL A 229 6.37 13.46 -11.23
N PHE A 230 7.14 14.18 -10.40
CA PHE A 230 7.62 13.72 -9.10
C PHE A 230 7.16 14.69 -8.02
N ASP A 231 6.49 14.23 -6.97
CA ASP A 231 6.39 15.05 -5.76
C ASP A 231 7.79 15.39 -5.26
N CYS A 232 7.93 16.53 -4.60
CA CYS A 232 9.22 17.07 -4.16
C CYS A 232 10.00 16.17 -3.19
N ASP A 233 9.41 15.12 -2.65
CA ASP A 233 10.03 14.10 -1.80
C ASP A 233 10.30 12.76 -2.51
N HIS A 234 9.89 12.59 -3.77
CA HIS A 234 10.06 11.36 -4.54
C HIS A 234 11.35 11.37 -5.38
N ILE A 235 12.40 10.75 -4.84
CA ILE A 235 13.73 10.72 -5.44
C ILE A 235 13.81 9.60 -6.50
N SER A 236 14.05 9.98 -7.76
CA SER A 236 14.09 9.06 -8.90
C SER A 236 15.41 8.28 -9.04
N THR A 237 15.32 7.06 -9.56
CA THR A 237 16.47 6.32 -10.10
C THR A 237 16.84 6.83 -11.48
N ARG A 238 18.10 6.62 -11.89
CA ARG A 238 18.60 7.13 -13.18
C ARG A 238 17.92 6.51 -14.42
N ILE A 239 17.36 5.31 -14.28
CA ILE A 239 16.72 4.56 -15.37
C ILE A 239 15.24 4.96 -15.56
N PHE A 240 14.67 5.84 -14.72
CA PHE A 240 13.23 6.11 -14.67
C PHE A 240 12.59 6.32 -16.07
N LEU A 241 13.13 7.24 -16.88
CA LEU A 241 12.61 7.52 -18.22
C LEU A 241 12.86 6.35 -19.19
N GLN A 242 14.05 5.73 -19.15
CA GLN A 242 14.34 4.57 -20.00
C GLN A 242 13.42 3.39 -19.73
N ALA A 243 12.95 3.24 -18.49
CA ALA A 243 12.06 2.17 -18.09
C ALA A 243 10.59 2.44 -18.43
N THR A 244 10.20 3.70 -18.68
CA THR A 244 8.80 4.12 -18.81
C THR A 244 8.43 4.60 -20.22
N VAL A 245 9.31 5.37 -20.88
CA VAL A 245 9.03 6.07 -22.14
C VAL A 245 8.78 5.11 -23.31
N GLY A 246 9.41 3.93 -23.33
CA GLY A 246 9.28 2.97 -24.43
C GLY A 246 7.84 2.60 -24.78
N TYR A 247 6.94 2.55 -23.79
CA TYR A 247 5.53 2.23 -24.02
C TYR A 247 4.77 3.29 -24.82
N PHE A 248 5.17 4.57 -24.75
CA PHE A 248 4.56 5.64 -25.54
C PHE A 248 4.91 5.58 -27.03
N LEU A 249 6.01 4.88 -27.36
CA LEU A 249 6.42 4.61 -28.74
C LEU A 249 5.69 3.37 -29.30
N GLU A 250 5.41 2.38 -28.45
CA GLU A 250 4.66 1.18 -28.84
C GLU A 250 3.17 1.45 -29.03
N ASP A 251 2.57 2.29 -28.17
CA ASP A 251 1.15 2.60 -28.20
C ASP A 251 0.89 4.13 -28.33
N PRO A 252 0.53 4.60 -29.54
CA PRO A 252 0.16 5.99 -29.77
C PRO A 252 -1.04 6.47 -28.94
N LYS A 253 -1.90 5.54 -28.48
CA LYS A 253 -3.06 5.82 -27.62
C LYS A 253 -2.75 5.67 -26.13
N LEU A 254 -1.50 5.48 -25.73
CA LEU A 254 -1.12 5.51 -24.32
C LEU A 254 -1.01 6.95 -23.82
N ALA A 255 -1.78 7.28 -22.78
CA ALA A 255 -1.73 8.58 -22.12
C ALA A 255 -0.95 8.56 -20.80
N LEU A 256 -0.85 7.42 -20.12
CA LEU A 256 -0.29 7.33 -18.77
C LEU A 256 0.55 6.07 -18.58
N VAL A 257 1.75 6.22 -18.02
CA VAL A 257 2.54 5.15 -17.42
C VAL A 257 2.76 5.48 -15.95
N GLN A 258 2.19 4.68 -15.04
CA GLN A 258 2.38 4.80 -13.59
C GLN A 258 3.38 3.77 -13.08
N THR A 259 4.22 4.18 -12.13
CA THR A 259 5.12 3.29 -11.37
C THR A 259 4.73 3.29 -9.88
N PRO A 260 5.10 2.27 -9.08
CA PRO A 260 4.83 2.22 -7.65
C PRO A 260 5.27 3.48 -6.90
N HIS A 261 4.47 3.93 -5.93
CA HIS A 261 4.99 4.77 -4.86
C HIS A 261 5.66 3.87 -3.83
N TYR A 262 6.98 3.96 -3.76
CA TYR A 262 7.77 3.28 -2.75
C TYR A 262 8.21 4.30 -1.71
N PHE A 263 8.19 3.95 -0.43
CA PHE A 263 8.64 4.83 0.63
C PHE A 263 9.86 4.21 1.30
N TYR A 264 10.97 4.96 1.34
CA TYR A 264 12.20 4.47 1.96
C TYR A 264 12.29 4.82 3.46
N SER A 265 11.40 5.69 3.94
CA SER A 265 11.14 5.88 5.37
C SER A 265 9.95 5.04 5.84
N PRO A 266 9.98 4.51 7.07
CA PRO A 266 8.88 3.71 7.60
C PRO A 266 7.67 4.61 7.90
N ASP A 267 6.48 4.12 7.53
CA ASP A 267 5.22 4.75 7.93
C ASP A 267 4.96 4.59 9.45
N PRO A 268 3.96 5.29 10.02
CA PRO A 268 3.68 5.21 11.46
C PRO A 268 3.38 3.80 11.96
N PHE A 269 2.79 2.91 11.14
CA PHE A 269 2.52 1.53 11.54
C PHE A 269 3.83 0.75 11.66
N GLU A 270 4.70 0.82 10.65
CA GLU A 270 6.03 0.20 10.68
C GLU A 270 6.91 0.70 11.82
N ARG A 271 6.83 2.00 12.09
CA ARG A 271 7.62 2.64 13.14
C ARG A 271 7.12 2.27 14.54
N ASN A 272 5.81 2.39 14.76
CA ASN A 272 5.19 2.29 16.08
C ASN A 272 4.88 0.85 16.49
N LEU A 273 4.71 -0.08 15.54
CA LEU A 273 4.47 -1.49 15.82
C LEU A 273 5.72 -2.34 15.52
N SER A 274 6.26 -3.01 16.55
CA SER A 274 7.45 -3.86 16.41
C SER A 274 7.28 -4.99 15.39
N ALA A 275 6.05 -5.53 15.26
CA ALA A 275 5.73 -6.59 14.31
C ALA A 275 5.64 -6.09 12.86
N ALA A 276 5.27 -4.83 12.63
CA ALA A 276 5.10 -4.27 11.28
C ALA A 276 6.44 -3.97 10.59
N LYS A 277 7.53 -3.78 11.35
CA LYS A 277 8.88 -3.43 10.83
C LYS A 277 9.45 -4.35 9.75
N ASN A 278 9.02 -5.60 9.70
CA ASN A 278 9.47 -6.59 8.71
C ASN A 278 8.34 -7.04 7.77
N GLY A 279 7.19 -6.38 7.84
CA GLY A 279 6.06 -6.61 6.95
C GLY A 279 6.18 -5.81 5.65
N PRO A 280 5.27 -6.06 4.70
CA PRO A 280 5.11 -5.18 3.55
C PRO A 280 4.54 -3.83 3.98
N HIS A 281 4.96 -2.77 3.30
CA HIS A 281 4.43 -1.41 3.48
C HIS A 281 2.91 -1.36 3.26
N GLU A 282 2.22 -0.42 3.90
CA GLU A 282 0.77 -0.25 3.74
C GLU A 282 0.36 -0.17 2.26
N GLY A 283 1.04 0.68 1.49
CA GLY A 283 0.78 0.90 0.06
C GLY A 283 1.11 -0.28 -0.86
N ALA A 284 1.81 -1.32 -0.39
CA ALA A 284 2.26 -2.44 -1.21
C ALA A 284 1.10 -3.24 -1.83
N LEU A 285 -0.06 -3.28 -1.16
CA LEU A 285 -1.27 -3.90 -1.70
C LEU A 285 -1.78 -3.15 -2.94
N PHE A 286 -1.83 -1.82 -2.86
CA PHE A 286 -2.34 -0.97 -3.93
C PHE A 286 -1.35 -0.92 -5.11
N TYR A 287 -0.10 -0.56 -4.84
CA TYR A 287 0.96 -0.45 -5.85
C TYR A 287 1.54 -1.80 -6.32
N GLY A 288 0.99 -2.91 -5.86
CA GLY A 288 1.32 -4.25 -6.35
C GLY A 288 0.14 -4.87 -7.09
N PRO A 289 -0.56 -5.84 -6.50
CA PRO A 289 -1.57 -6.63 -7.19
C PRO A 289 -2.78 -5.82 -7.66
N VAL A 290 -3.17 -4.74 -6.97
CA VAL A 290 -4.32 -3.92 -7.37
C VAL A 290 -4.02 -3.11 -8.63
N GLN A 291 -2.94 -2.33 -8.68
CA GLN A 291 -2.58 -1.56 -9.88
C GLN A 291 -2.24 -2.44 -11.08
N ARG A 292 -1.64 -3.62 -10.85
CA ARG A 292 -1.45 -4.63 -11.90
C ARG A 292 -2.76 -5.23 -12.40
N GLY A 293 -3.73 -5.38 -11.50
CA GLY A 293 -5.10 -5.77 -11.83
C GLY A 293 -5.81 -4.71 -12.67
N ASN A 294 -5.65 -3.44 -12.29
CA ASN A 294 -6.16 -2.30 -13.05
C ASN A 294 -5.55 -2.23 -14.44
N ASP A 295 -4.23 -2.41 -14.56
CA ASP A 295 -3.51 -2.44 -15.84
C ASP A 295 -4.04 -3.53 -16.78
N ASN A 296 -4.35 -4.72 -16.25
CA ASN A 296 -4.99 -5.78 -17.04
C ASN A 296 -6.32 -5.35 -17.67
N TRP A 297 -7.03 -4.41 -17.03
CA TRP A 297 -8.31 -3.88 -17.48
C TRP A 297 -8.22 -2.48 -18.09
N ASN A 298 -7.02 -2.00 -18.42
CA ASN A 298 -6.77 -0.64 -18.92
C ASN A 298 -7.37 0.46 -18.01
N ALA A 299 -7.22 0.28 -16.70
CA ALA A 299 -7.81 1.12 -15.66
C ALA A 299 -6.76 1.64 -14.67
N THR A 300 -5.48 1.70 -15.06
CA THR A 300 -4.41 2.16 -14.18
C THR A 300 -4.65 3.62 -13.78
N PHE A 301 -4.57 3.89 -12.48
CA PHE A 301 -4.72 5.24 -11.94
C PHE A 301 -3.41 6.02 -12.06
N PHE A 302 -3.54 7.32 -12.32
CA PHE A 302 -2.49 8.27 -12.00
C PHE A 302 -2.56 8.55 -10.49
N CYS A 303 -1.42 8.47 -9.81
CA CYS A 303 -1.32 8.60 -8.37
C CYS A 303 -0.57 9.88 -7.95
N GLY A 304 -0.57 10.91 -8.81
CA GLY A 304 -0.01 12.23 -8.49
C GLY A 304 1.51 12.33 -8.66
N SER A 305 2.26 11.24 -8.55
CA SER A 305 3.72 11.20 -8.64
C SER A 305 4.20 9.89 -9.26
N CYS A 306 5.48 9.83 -9.64
CA CYS A 306 6.15 8.67 -10.21
C CYS A 306 5.45 8.16 -11.48
N ALA A 307 5.03 9.10 -12.34
CA ALA A 307 4.29 8.83 -13.56
C ALA A 307 4.80 9.67 -14.73
N VAL A 308 4.65 9.12 -15.93
CA VAL A 308 4.85 9.82 -17.20
C VAL A 308 3.50 9.89 -17.90
N MET A 309 3.18 11.05 -18.47
CA MET A 309 1.93 11.32 -19.16
C MET A 309 2.18 11.92 -20.53
N ARG A 310 1.32 11.62 -21.50
CA ARG A 310 1.35 12.24 -22.83
C ARG A 310 0.71 13.63 -22.76
N ARG A 311 1.46 14.67 -23.14
CA ARG A 311 0.97 16.06 -23.10
C ARG A 311 -0.30 16.25 -23.92
N SER A 312 -0.31 15.80 -25.17
CA SER A 312 -1.48 15.96 -26.04
C SER A 312 -2.75 15.30 -25.51
N ALA A 313 -2.63 14.21 -24.74
CA ALA A 313 -3.77 13.58 -24.08
C ALA A 313 -4.28 14.41 -22.90
N LEU A 314 -3.39 15.05 -22.14
CA LEU A 314 -3.76 15.99 -21.08
C LEU A 314 -4.43 17.23 -21.66
N GLU A 315 -3.90 17.80 -22.74
CA GLU A 315 -4.50 18.95 -23.42
C GLU A 315 -5.94 18.68 -23.89
N GLU A 316 -6.22 17.46 -24.38
CA GLU A 316 -7.55 17.05 -24.83
C GLU A 316 -8.60 17.07 -23.69
N ILE A 317 -8.19 16.85 -22.45
CA ILE A 317 -9.07 16.91 -21.26
C ILE A 317 -9.00 18.25 -20.52
N GLY A 318 -8.28 19.24 -21.06
CA GLY A 318 -8.09 20.56 -20.44
C GLY A 318 -7.03 20.59 -19.34
N GLY A 319 -6.09 19.64 -19.34
CA GLY A 319 -5.01 19.50 -18.36
C GLY A 319 -5.34 18.54 -17.21
N ILE A 320 -4.62 18.69 -16.11
CA ILE A 320 -4.87 17.99 -14.85
C ILE A 320 -6.24 18.44 -14.29
N ALA A 321 -7.06 17.47 -13.86
CA ALA A 321 -8.39 17.73 -13.32
C ALA A 321 -8.35 18.63 -12.07
N VAL A 322 -9.34 19.49 -11.87
CA VAL A 322 -9.36 20.50 -10.80
C VAL A 322 -10.61 20.42 -9.92
N GLU A 323 -11.56 19.56 -10.29
CA GLU A 323 -12.90 19.52 -9.69
C GLU A 323 -12.95 18.80 -8.34
N THR A 324 -11.94 17.99 -8.02
CA THR A 324 -11.88 17.20 -6.79
C THR A 324 -10.51 17.34 -6.13
N VAL A 325 -10.42 17.02 -4.83
CA VAL A 325 -9.15 17.09 -4.08
C VAL A 325 -8.18 15.95 -4.39
N THR A 326 -8.55 15.03 -5.29
CA THR A 326 -7.72 13.95 -5.83
C THR A 326 -7.67 14.12 -7.34
N GLU A 327 -6.99 15.18 -7.76
CA GLU A 327 -6.81 15.58 -9.15
C GLU A 327 -6.25 14.45 -10.01
N ASP A 328 -5.40 13.63 -9.39
CA ASP A 328 -4.64 12.58 -10.02
C ASP A 328 -5.54 11.46 -10.54
N ALA A 329 -6.31 10.83 -9.66
CA ALA A 329 -7.23 9.77 -10.02
C ALA A 329 -8.35 10.27 -10.94
N HIS A 330 -8.78 11.52 -10.77
CA HIS A 330 -9.79 12.13 -11.64
C HIS A 330 -9.26 12.38 -13.05
N THR A 331 -8.00 12.80 -13.19
CA THR A 331 -7.32 12.94 -14.49
C THR A 331 -7.28 11.61 -15.24
N ALA A 332 -6.88 10.51 -14.57
CA ALA A 332 -6.86 9.18 -15.19
C ALA A 332 -8.26 8.71 -15.65
N LEU A 333 -9.30 9.00 -14.86
CA LEU A 333 -10.68 8.71 -15.23
C LEU A 333 -11.10 9.44 -16.50
N LYS A 334 -10.81 10.75 -16.60
CA LYS A 334 -11.12 11.56 -17.78
C LYS A 334 -10.40 11.06 -19.03
N LEU A 335 -9.10 10.77 -18.93
CA LEU A 335 -8.32 10.21 -20.04
C LEU A 335 -8.94 8.91 -20.57
N GLN A 336 -9.25 7.97 -19.67
CA GLN A 336 -9.81 6.67 -20.06
C GLN A 336 -11.25 6.78 -20.60
N ARG A 337 -12.03 7.78 -20.16
CA ARG A 337 -13.35 8.07 -20.76
C ARG A 337 -13.25 8.51 -22.22
N LEU A 338 -12.16 9.18 -22.61
CA LEU A 338 -11.87 9.53 -24.00
C LEU A 338 -11.20 8.38 -24.79
N GLY A 339 -11.08 7.20 -24.17
CA GLY A 339 -10.51 6.01 -24.81
C GLY A 339 -8.99 5.98 -24.84
N TRP A 340 -8.31 6.84 -24.07
CA TRP A 340 -6.87 6.72 -23.88
C TRP A 340 -6.52 5.51 -23.01
N ASN A 341 -5.39 4.88 -23.35
CA ASN A 341 -4.84 3.76 -22.62
C ASN A 341 -3.96 4.23 -21.46
N SER A 342 -3.80 3.34 -20.48
CA SER A 342 -2.96 3.50 -19.31
C SER A 342 -2.17 2.23 -19.04
N ALA A 343 -0.99 2.35 -18.44
CA ALA A 343 -0.12 1.24 -18.13
C ALA A 343 0.50 1.37 -16.73
N PHE A 344 0.77 0.23 -16.11
CA PHE A 344 1.45 0.15 -14.82
C PHE A 344 2.72 -0.70 -14.92
N ILE A 345 3.85 -0.17 -14.45
CA ILE A 345 5.12 -0.92 -14.38
C ILE A 345 5.43 -1.16 -12.90
N ASP A 346 5.32 -2.42 -12.45
CA ASP A 346 5.56 -2.88 -11.07
C ASP A 346 7.07 -2.91 -10.71
N ILE A 347 7.76 -1.79 -10.92
CA ILE A 347 9.16 -1.57 -10.57
C ILE A 347 9.24 -0.24 -9.81
N PRO A 348 9.65 -0.24 -8.53
CA PRO A 348 9.94 0.98 -7.79
C PRO A 348 11.08 1.77 -8.44
N LEU A 349 10.74 2.79 -9.24
CA LEU A 349 11.70 3.61 -9.98
C LEU A 349 11.99 4.95 -9.32
N ALA A 350 11.21 5.32 -8.31
CA ALA A 350 11.43 6.47 -7.44
C ALA A 350 10.95 6.13 -6.03
N ALA A 351 11.47 6.82 -5.01
CA ALA A 351 11.08 6.58 -3.63
C ALA A 351 10.86 7.87 -2.85
N GLY A 352 9.74 7.93 -2.13
CA GLY A 352 9.29 9.06 -1.32
C GLY A 352 9.56 8.91 0.17
N LEU A 353 9.17 9.94 0.93
CA LEU A 353 9.13 9.91 2.38
C LEU A 353 7.70 9.62 2.87
N ALA A 354 7.54 8.61 3.73
CA ALA A 354 6.29 8.37 4.44
C ALA A 354 6.05 9.46 5.49
N THR A 355 4.79 9.64 5.87
CA THR A 355 4.35 10.61 6.87
C THR A 355 5.03 10.42 8.23
N GLU A 356 5.53 11.50 8.81
CA GLU A 356 6.30 11.47 10.07
C GLU A 356 5.47 11.13 11.30
N ARG A 357 4.15 11.32 11.28
CA ARG A 357 3.25 11.11 12.43
C ARG A 357 1.94 10.46 11.99
N LEU A 358 1.29 9.76 12.90
CA LEU A 358 0.01 9.10 12.68
C LEU A 358 -1.08 10.10 12.32
N ALA A 359 -1.18 11.24 13.01
CA ALA A 359 -2.12 12.30 12.66
C ALA A 359 -1.97 12.77 11.20
N LEU A 360 -0.73 12.99 10.73
CA LEU A 360 -0.46 13.36 9.33
C LEU A 360 -0.85 12.25 8.36
N HIS A 361 -0.58 10.99 8.72
CA HIS A 361 -1.00 9.83 7.95
C HIS A 361 -2.52 9.76 7.80
N VAL A 362 -3.25 9.89 8.90
CA VAL A 362 -4.72 9.88 8.91
C VAL A 362 -5.28 11.04 8.07
N ASN A 363 -4.74 12.26 8.22
CA ASN A 363 -5.15 13.42 7.44
C ASN A 363 -4.94 13.21 5.94
N GLN A 364 -3.83 12.56 5.55
CA GLN A 364 -3.59 12.20 4.14
C GLN A 364 -4.68 11.26 3.61
N ARG A 365 -5.09 10.26 4.38
CA ARG A 365 -6.13 9.29 3.97
C ARG A 365 -7.54 9.87 4.01
N ILE A 366 -7.82 10.82 4.91
CA ILE A 366 -9.07 11.61 4.88
C ILE A 366 -9.20 12.34 3.53
N ARG A 367 -8.12 12.96 3.05
CA ARG A 367 -8.13 13.66 1.75
C ARG A 367 -8.44 12.70 0.61
N TRP A 368 -7.77 11.54 0.57
CA TRP A 368 -8.00 10.53 -0.48
C TRP A 368 -9.41 9.97 -0.43
N ALA A 369 -9.91 9.65 0.77
CA ALA A 369 -11.26 9.16 0.97
C ALA A 369 -12.32 10.16 0.51
N ARG A 370 -12.13 11.43 0.86
CA ARG A 370 -12.96 12.54 0.40
C ARG A 370 -12.92 12.68 -1.12
N GLY A 371 -11.73 12.78 -1.72
CA GLY A 371 -11.58 12.99 -3.16
C GLY A 371 -12.19 11.86 -3.98
N MET A 372 -11.93 10.59 -3.61
CA MET A 372 -12.56 9.45 -4.27
C MET A 372 -14.08 9.45 -4.15
N THR A 373 -14.61 9.88 -3.00
CA THR A 373 -16.05 10.05 -2.81
C THR A 373 -16.62 11.19 -3.66
N GLN A 374 -15.88 12.31 -3.78
CA GLN A 374 -16.25 13.40 -4.66
C GLN A 374 -16.32 12.93 -6.11
N ILE A 375 -15.31 12.23 -6.62
CA ILE A 375 -15.32 11.67 -7.98
C ILE A 375 -16.54 10.76 -8.16
N PHE A 376 -16.83 9.87 -7.21
CA PHE A 376 -18.01 9.00 -7.29
C PHE A 376 -19.34 9.75 -7.45
N ARG A 377 -19.44 10.96 -6.89
CA ARG A 377 -20.64 11.81 -6.95
C ARG A 377 -20.66 12.76 -8.14
N VAL A 378 -19.53 13.37 -8.50
CA VAL A 378 -19.45 14.39 -9.56
C VAL A 378 -19.17 13.79 -10.94
N ASP A 379 -18.42 12.70 -11.00
CA ASP A 379 -18.01 12.02 -12.24
C ASP A 379 -18.15 10.50 -12.07
N ASN A 380 -19.40 10.06 -11.90
CA ASN A 380 -19.69 8.68 -11.53
C ASN A 380 -19.24 7.67 -12.60
N PRO A 381 -18.37 6.69 -12.27
CA PRO A 381 -17.83 5.74 -13.24
C PRO A 381 -18.88 4.74 -13.74
N MET A 382 -19.93 4.46 -12.97
CA MET A 382 -20.97 3.49 -13.37
C MET A 382 -21.99 4.10 -14.33
N LEU A 383 -22.30 5.39 -14.21
CA LEU A 383 -23.34 6.05 -15.02
C LEU A 383 -22.78 6.86 -16.19
N GLY A 384 -21.57 7.41 -16.09
CA GLY A 384 -20.99 8.23 -17.16
C GLY A 384 -20.58 7.42 -18.39
N ARG A 385 -20.48 8.06 -19.56
CA ARG A 385 -20.10 7.42 -20.84
C ARG A 385 -18.57 7.24 -20.99
N GLY A 386 -18.13 6.44 -21.97
CA GLY A 386 -16.71 6.33 -22.34
C GLY A 386 -15.91 5.19 -21.69
N LEU A 387 -16.35 4.67 -20.53
CA LEU A 387 -15.68 3.54 -19.89
C LEU A 387 -16.26 2.19 -20.30
N THR A 388 -15.36 1.22 -20.48
CA THR A 388 -15.69 -0.20 -20.58
C THR A 388 -16.15 -0.76 -19.24
N PHE A 389 -16.97 -1.81 -19.24
CA PHE A 389 -17.49 -2.39 -17.99
C PHE A 389 -16.38 -2.79 -16.99
N PRO A 390 -15.27 -3.44 -17.39
CA PRO A 390 -14.14 -3.70 -16.49
C PRO A 390 -13.55 -2.45 -15.83
N GLN A 391 -13.33 -1.37 -16.60
CA GLN A 391 -12.83 -0.10 -16.06
C GLN A 391 -13.79 0.45 -15.00
N ARG A 392 -15.11 0.40 -15.27
CA ARG A 392 -16.13 0.84 -14.30
C ARG A 392 -16.00 0.12 -12.97
N LEU A 393 -15.78 -1.20 -12.99
CA LEU A 393 -15.59 -2.00 -11.77
C LEU A 393 -14.29 -1.64 -11.04
N CYS A 394 -13.20 -1.35 -11.76
CA CYS A 394 -11.95 -0.91 -11.16
C CYS A 394 -12.10 0.45 -10.43
N TYR A 395 -12.72 1.43 -11.08
CA TYR A 395 -13.03 2.73 -10.46
C TYR A 395 -14.02 2.61 -9.31
N LEU A 396 -15.08 1.82 -9.49
CA LEU A 396 -16.04 1.56 -8.43
C LEU A 396 -15.35 0.97 -7.21
N ASN A 397 -14.41 0.03 -7.38
CA ASN A 397 -13.68 -0.53 -6.25
C ASN A 397 -12.85 0.53 -5.52
N ALA A 398 -12.11 1.36 -6.26
CA ALA A 398 -11.30 2.42 -5.65
C ALA A 398 -12.15 3.40 -4.84
N MET A 399 -13.33 3.77 -5.34
CA MET A 399 -14.24 4.70 -4.68
C MET A 399 -14.96 4.07 -3.48
N MET A 400 -15.45 2.84 -3.64
CA MET A 400 -16.14 2.12 -2.59
C MET A 400 -15.19 1.73 -1.46
N HIS A 401 -13.93 1.41 -1.75
CA HIS A 401 -12.94 1.00 -0.75
C HIS A 401 -12.86 1.98 0.42
N PHE A 402 -12.89 3.29 0.17
CA PHE A 402 -12.82 4.30 1.23
C PHE A 402 -14.07 4.41 2.11
N GLN A 403 -15.17 3.72 1.79
CA GLN A 403 -16.39 3.71 2.59
C GLN A 403 -16.36 2.71 3.75
N TYR A 404 -15.23 2.04 4.00
CA TYR A 404 -15.13 0.99 5.04
C TYR A 404 -15.35 1.51 6.46
N GLY A 405 -15.20 2.81 6.70
CA GLY A 405 -15.24 3.37 8.05
C GLY A 405 -16.52 3.00 8.81
N LEU A 406 -17.68 3.14 8.17
CA LEU A 406 -18.97 2.90 8.82
C LEU A 406 -19.20 1.39 9.07
N PRO A 407 -19.06 0.51 8.07
CA PRO A 407 -19.06 -0.94 8.27
C PRO A 407 -18.11 -1.41 9.36
N ARG A 408 -16.89 -0.85 9.41
CA ARG A 408 -15.88 -1.21 10.43
C ARG A 408 -16.36 -0.88 11.84
N ILE A 409 -16.92 0.31 12.06
CA ILE A 409 -17.48 0.69 13.36
C ILE A 409 -18.65 -0.22 13.74
N ILE A 410 -19.55 -0.52 12.80
CA ILE A 410 -20.67 -1.44 13.02
C ILE A 410 -20.16 -2.81 13.46
N PHE A 411 -19.18 -3.41 12.77
CA PHE A 411 -18.65 -4.72 13.14
C PHE A 411 -17.98 -4.76 14.50
N LEU A 412 -17.25 -3.69 14.86
CA LEU A 412 -16.57 -3.57 16.15
C LEU A 412 -17.55 -3.38 17.31
N THR A 413 -18.70 -2.75 17.08
CA THR A 413 -19.67 -2.39 18.13
C THR A 413 -20.89 -3.28 18.18
N ALA A 414 -21.15 -4.09 17.15
CA ALA A 414 -22.30 -5.00 17.05
C ALA A 414 -22.52 -5.87 18.31
N PRO A 415 -21.49 -6.49 18.93
CA PRO A 415 -21.67 -7.27 20.16
C PRO A 415 -22.22 -6.47 21.33
N LEU A 416 -21.92 -5.17 21.42
CA LEU A 416 -22.35 -4.32 22.53
C LEU A 416 -23.88 -4.27 22.63
N LEU A 417 -24.58 -4.41 21.49
CA LEU A 417 -26.03 -4.39 21.44
C LEU A 417 -26.65 -5.57 22.22
N PHE A 418 -26.11 -6.76 22.03
CA PHE A 418 -26.50 -7.92 22.83
C PHE A 418 -25.97 -7.81 24.27
N MET A 419 -24.70 -7.48 24.44
CA MET A 419 -24.06 -7.53 25.75
C MET A 419 -24.67 -6.53 26.74
N LEU A 420 -24.92 -5.29 26.32
CA LEU A 420 -25.43 -4.21 27.19
C LEU A 420 -26.95 -4.14 27.22
N PHE A 421 -27.63 -4.43 26.11
CA PHE A 421 -29.06 -4.18 25.95
C PHE A 421 -29.89 -5.44 25.66
N ASN A 422 -29.26 -6.62 25.57
CA ASN A 422 -29.90 -7.88 25.20
C ASN A 422 -30.64 -7.85 23.85
N LEU A 423 -30.22 -6.97 22.93
CA LEU A 423 -30.81 -6.84 21.60
C LEU A 423 -30.23 -7.90 20.66
N ASN A 424 -31.08 -8.70 20.03
CA ASN A 424 -30.63 -9.71 19.07
C ASN A 424 -30.77 -9.19 17.64
N ILE A 425 -29.63 -8.80 17.06
CA ILE A 425 -29.54 -8.22 15.70
C ILE A 425 -29.28 -9.26 14.60
N ILE A 426 -29.32 -10.56 14.94
CA ILE A 426 -29.30 -11.68 14.00
C ILE A 426 -30.36 -12.69 14.45
N ALA A 427 -31.51 -12.69 13.77
CA ALA A 427 -32.62 -13.57 14.12
C ALA A 427 -32.37 -15.02 13.68
N SER A 428 -31.48 -15.72 14.38
CA SER A 428 -31.12 -17.11 14.13
C SER A 428 -30.48 -17.75 15.36
N SER A 429 -30.50 -19.08 15.43
CA SER A 429 -29.70 -19.82 16.41
C SER A 429 -28.20 -19.64 16.13
N ALA A 430 -27.39 -19.66 17.20
CA ALA A 430 -25.93 -19.54 17.10
C ALA A 430 -25.32 -20.66 16.23
N SER A 431 -25.85 -21.88 16.32
CA SER A 431 -25.39 -23.02 15.49
C SER A 431 -25.58 -22.76 13.99
N MET A 432 -26.71 -22.18 13.59
CA MET A 432 -26.94 -21.79 12.19
C MET A 432 -26.02 -20.65 11.76
N ILE A 433 -25.81 -19.64 12.61
CA ILE A 433 -24.87 -18.54 12.33
C ILE A 433 -23.48 -19.10 12.03
N PHE A 434 -22.94 -19.94 12.90
CA PHE A 434 -21.63 -20.54 12.71
C PHE A 434 -21.54 -21.44 11.47
N ALA A 435 -22.58 -22.24 11.18
CA ALA A 435 -22.60 -23.12 10.02
C ALA A 435 -22.44 -22.35 8.69
N PHE A 436 -23.04 -21.15 8.58
CA PHE A 436 -22.94 -20.32 7.38
C PHE A 436 -21.74 -19.36 7.42
N ALA A 437 -21.43 -18.74 8.56
CA ALA A 437 -20.38 -17.74 8.68
C ALA A 437 -18.95 -18.34 8.62
N LEU A 438 -18.68 -19.45 9.32
CA LEU A 438 -17.33 -20.00 9.43
C LEU A 438 -16.72 -20.42 8.08
N PRO A 439 -17.45 -21.15 7.19
CA PRO A 439 -16.91 -21.47 5.87
C PRO A 439 -16.59 -20.23 5.05
N HIS A 440 -17.47 -19.23 5.07
CA HIS A 440 -17.22 -17.95 4.41
C HIS A 440 -15.95 -17.25 4.93
N LEU A 441 -15.83 -17.09 6.25
CA LEU A 441 -14.69 -16.40 6.88
C LEU A 441 -13.37 -17.13 6.64
N ILE A 442 -13.33 -18.45 6.87
CA ILE A 442 -12.10 -19.25 6.69
C ILE A 442 -11.65 -19.22 5.23
N MET A 443 -12.58 -19.42 4.29
CA MET A 443 -12.25 -19.48 2.88
C MET A 443 -11.80 -18.12 2.35
N SER A 444 -12.50 -17.04 2.68
CA SER A 444 -12.12 -15.69 2.23
C SER A 444 -10.74 -15.26 2.75
N VAL A 445 -10.44 -15.51 4.03
CA VAL A 445 -9.12 -15.26 4.64
C VAL A 445 -8.05 -16.10 3.96
N TYR A 446 -8.28 -17.40 3.76
CA TYR A 446 -7.31 -18.29 3.11
C TYR A 446 -7.04 -17.87 1.67
N VAL A 447 -8.07 -17.58 0.88
CA VAL A 447 -7.90 -17.12 -0.50
C VAL A 447 -7.13 -15.80 -0.55
N ASN A 448 -7.45 -14.83 0.33
CA ASN A 448 -6.70 -13.57 0.43
C ASN A 448 -5.22 -13.80 0.76
N SER A 449 -4.91 -14.64 1.75
CA SER A 449 -3.53 -15.00 2.09
C SER A 449 -2.78 -15.61 0.89
N ARG A 450 -3.44 -16.46 0.09
CA ARG A 450 -2.82 -17.08 -1.10
C ARG A 450 -2.70 -16.13 -2.28
N ASN A 451 -3.63 -15.19 -2.42
CA ASN A 451 -3.69 -14.24 -3.53
C ASN A 451 -2.75 -13.05 -3.32
N ILE A 452 -2.89 -12.36 -2.18
CA ILE A 452 -2.25 -11.09 -1.87
C ILE A 452 -1.30 -11.13 -0.66
N GLY A 453 -1.09 -12.29 -0.03
CA GLY A 453 -0.27 -12.44 1.20
C GLY A 453 1.22 -12.06 1.08
N LYS A 454 1.71 -11.73 -0.12
CA LYS A 454 3.04 -11.11 -0.29
C LYS A 454 3.03 -9.59 -0.06
N TYR A 455 1.86 -8.97 -0.18
CA TYR A 455 1.67 -7.52 -0.20
C TYR A 455 0.85 -7.02 0.99
N ARG A 456 0.01 -7.89 1.58
CA ARG A 456 -0.72 -7.60 2.80
C ARG A 456 -0.86 -8.88 3.62
N TYR A 457 -0.32 -8.86 4.83
CA TYR A 457 -0.43 -9.98 5.76
C TYR A 457 -1.83 -10.07 6.36
N SER A 458 -2.20 -11.28 6.80
CA SER A 458 -3.51 -11.53 7.40
C SER A 458 -3.73 -10.68 8.66
N PHE A 459 -4.96 -10.23 8.89
CA PHE A 459 -5.40 -9.36 10.01
C PHE A 459 -4.83 -7.93 10.01
N TRP A 460 -3.67 -7.69 9.41
CA TRP A 460 -3.08 -6.35 9.34
C TRP A 460 -3.97 -5.35 8.60
N GLY A 461 -4.66 -5.78 7.54
CA GLY A 461 -5.65 -4.94 6.85
C GLY A 461 -6.74 -4.42 7.79
N GLU A 462 -7.19 -5.23 8.74
CA GLU A 462 -8.20 -4.83 9.72
C GLU A 462 -7.66 -3.81 10.72
N ILE A 463 -6.38 -3.92 11.10
CA ILE A 463 -5.71 -2.93 11.97
C ILE A 463 -5.57 -1.60 11.24
N TYR A 464 -5.07 -1.60 9.99
CA TYR A 464 -4.93 -0.39 9.17
C TYR A 464 -6.29 0.33 9.06
N GLU A 465 -7.34 -0.39 8.67
CA GLU A 465 -8.68 0.18 8.53
C GLU A 465 -9.28 0.62 9.86
N THR A 466 -9.07 -0.12 10.95
CA THR A 466 -9.63 0.22 12.27
C THR A 466 -9.03 1.52 12.82
N VAL A 467 -7.72 1.73 12.66
CA VAL A 467 -7.06 2.99 13.06
C VAL A 467 -7.70 4.20 12.41
N MET A 468 -8.14 4.06 11.15
CA MET A 468 -8.67 5.15 10.34
C MET A 468 -10.20 5.25 10.36
N ALA A 469 -10.90 4.19 10.78
CA ALA A 469 -12.35 4.06 10.61
C ALA A 469 -13.14 5.27 11.11
N PHE A 470 -12.94 5.66 12.38
CA PHE A 470 -13.68 6.77 13.00
C PHE A 470 -13.36 8.13 12.34
N SER A 471 -12.12 8.32 11.88
CA SER A 471 -11.68 9.56 11.25
C SER A 471 -12.19 9.70 9.81
N LEU A 472 -12.47 8.58 9.12
CA LEU A 472 -12.94 8.58 7.73
C LEU A 472 -14.46 8.69 7.58
N VAL A 473 -15.24 8.16 8.52
CA VAL A 473 -16.71 8.07 8.39
C VAL A 473 -17.36 9.41 8.10
N LEU A 474 -17.04 10.44 8.88
CA LEU A 474 -17.69 11.73 8.72
C LEU A 474 -17.30 12.40 7.38
N PRO A 475 -16.00 12.51 7.02
CA PRO A 475 -15.61 13.03 5.72
C PRO A 475 -16.24 12.31 4.52
N THR A 476 -16.32 10.97 4.54
CA THR A 476 -16.88 10.22 3.41
C THR A 476 -18.39 10.36 3.34
N LEU A 477 -19.12 10.26 4.45
CA LEU A 477 -20.58 10.45 4.46
C LEU A 477 -20.97 11.87 4.04
N LEU A 478 -20.28 12.90 4.54
CA LEU A 478 -20.54 14.27 4.12
C LEU A 478 -20.26 14.48 2.63
N SER A 479 -19.18 13.90 2.11
CA SER A 479 -18.84 14.01 0.68
C SER A 479 -19.83 13.26 -0.21
N LEU A 480 -20.44 12.17 0.28
CA LEU A 480 -21.52 11.48 -0.42
C LEU A 480 -22.77 12.36 -0.54
N VAL A 481 -23.14 13.08 0.52
CA VAL A 481 -24.33 13.95 0.51
C VAL A 481 -24.07 15.25 -0.23
N SER A 482 -22.96 15.92 0.08
CA SER A 482 -22.57 17.21 -0.50
C SER A 482 -21.07 17.25 -0.81
N PRO A 483 -20.67 16.96 -2.06
CA PRO A 483 -19.26 16.85 -2.44
C PRO A 483 -18.50 18.18 -2.36
N LYS A 484 -19.20 19.32 -2.34
CA LYS A 484 -18.58 20.66 -2.23
C LYS A 484 -18.30 21.09 -0.78
N LEU A 485 -18.86 20.41 0.22
CA LEU A 485 -18.68 20.78 1.63
C LEU A 485 -17.34 20.30 2.17
N GLY A 486 -16.68 21.19 2.94
CA GLY A 486 -15.39 20.98 3.57
C GLY A 486 -14.26 21.78 2.90
N LYS A 487 -13.45 22.48 3.68
CA LYS A 487 -12.19 23.08 3.19
C LYS A 487 -11.04 22.12 3.48
N PHE A 488 -10.08 22.05 2.56
CA PHE A 488 -8.83 21.34 2.79
C PHE A 488 -7.77 22.39 3.09
N ASN A 489 -7.12 22.27 4.25
CA ASN A 489 -5.91 23.02 4.53
C ASN A 489 -4.71 22.11 4.23
N VAL A 490 -3.69 22.69 3.61
CA VAL A 490 -2.41 22.01 3.39
C VAL A 490 -1.91 21.52 4.75
N THR A 491 -1.55 20.24 4.79
CA THR A 491 -1.12 19.59 6.03
C THR A 491 0.31 20.01 6.29
N ASP A 492 0.62 20.50 7.50
CA ASP A 492 1.99 20.87 7.86
C ASP A 492 2.90 19.64 7.74
N LYS A 493 3.91 19.75 6.88
CA LYS A 493 4.99 18.78 6.76
C LYS A 493 6.15 19.28 7.61
N GLY A 494 6.30 18.74 8.81
CA GLY A 494 7.55 18.84 9.56
C GLY A 494 7.37 19.06 11.05
N ASP A 495 7.87 18.10 11.82
CA ASP A 495 8.80 18.37 12.93
C ASP A 495 9.29 17.05 13.51
N LEU A 496 10.59 16.98 13.80
CA LEU A 496 11.20 15.80 14.42
C LEU A 496 10.52 15.46 15.75
N LEU A 497 10.30 14.17 15.97
CA LEU A 497 9.76 13.67 17.23
C LEU A 497 10.87 13.46 18.25
N ASP A 498 11.16 14.51 19.03
CA ASP A 498 12.21 14.47 20.05
C ASP A 498 11.88 13.58 21.25
N LYS A 499 10.59 13.27 21.46
CA LYS A 499 10.10 12.41 22.55
C LYS A 499 9.06 11.42 22.03
N SER A 500 9.03 10.24 22.64
CA SER A 500 7.92 9.29 22.44
C SER A 500 6.69 9.77 23.21
N TYR A 501 5.52 9.73 22.60
CA TYR A 501 4.25 10.13 23.23
C TYR A 501 3.09 9.28 22.67
N MET A 502 1.91 9.39 23.28
CA MET A 502 0.68 8.77 22.76
C MET A 502 -0.15 9.84 22.05
N ASP A 503 -0.49 9.63 20.78
CA ASP A 503 -1.38 10.50 20.02
C ASP A 503 -2.84 10.26 20.41
N TYR A 504 -3.20 10.73 21.60
CA TYR A 504 -4.54 10.54 22.18
C TYR A 504 -5.65 11.13 21.32
N LEU A 505 -5.40 12.21 20.57
CA LEU A 505 -6.41 12.83 19.73
C LEU A 505 -6.86 11.88 18.63
N THR A 506 -5.91 11.26 17.94
CA THR A 506 -6.20 10.32 16.85
C THR A 506 -6.84 9.03 17.37
N VAL A 507 -6.36 8.46 18.48
CA VAL A 507 -6.85 7.15 18.97
C VAL A 507 -8.01 7.22 19.98
N ARG A 508 -8.46 8.42 20.39
CA ARG A 508 -9.54 8.58 21.40
C ARG A 508 -10.81 7.77 21.09
N PRO A 509 -11.38 7.77 19.87
CA PRO A 509 -12.57 6.96 19.58
C PRO A 509 -12.34 5.46 19.77
N LEU A 510 -11.13 4.99 19.50
CA LEU A 510 -10.73 3.58 19.70
C LEU A 510 -10.63 3.26 21.18
N ILE A 511 -10.07 4.16 22.00
CA ILE A 511 -10.03 3.99 23.47
C ILE A 511 -11.45 3.89 24.03
N ILE A 512 -12.36 4.77 23.62
CA ILE A 512 -13.77 4.71 24.03
C ILE A 512 -14.40 3.37 23.63
N THR A 513 -14.16 2.92 22.40
CA THR A 513 -14.66 1.63 21.91
C THR A 513 -14.10 0.45 22.72
N ALA A 514 -12.80 0.48 23.04
CA ALA A 514 -12.17 -0.55 23.87
C ALA A 514 -12.80 -0.59 25.28
N LEU A 515 -13.02 0.57 25.90
CA LEU A 515 -13.66 0.66 27.22
C LEU A 515 -15.10 0.12 27.19
N LEU A 516 -15.87 0.45 26.15
CA LEU A 516 -17.23 -0.09 25.98
C LEU A 516 -17.22 -1.61 25.78
N LEU A 517 -16.26 -2.15 25.02
CA LEU A 517 -16.11 -3.60 24.82
C LEU A 517 -15.71 -4.31 26.12
N VAL A 518 -14.77 -3.76 26.88
CA VAL A 518 -14.40 -4.28 28.20
C VAL A 518 -15.61 -4.27 29.13
N MET A 519 -16.33 -3.15 29.19
CA MET A 519 -17.55 -3.02 30.00
C MET A 519 -18.61 -4.05 29.59
N GLY A 520 -18.86 -4.24 28.30
CA GLY A 520 -19.82 -5.21 27.79
C GLY A 520 -19.42 -6.66 28.11
N ILE A 521 -18.14 -7.02 27.94
CA ILE A 521 -17.62 -8.34 28.29
C ILE A 521 -17.76 -8.60 29.80
N SER A 522 -17.33 -7.64 30.63
CA SER A 522 -17.47 -7.73 32.09
C SER A 522 -18.93 -7.85 32.52
N TRP A 523 -19.83 -7.09 31.90
CA TRP A 523 -21.25 -7.10 32.20
C TRP A 523 -21.90 -8.45 31.89
N VAL A 524 -21.58 -9.06 30.74
CA VAL A 524 -22.05 -10.41 30.42
C VAL A 524 -21.51 -11.45 31.40
N ILE A 525 -20.24 -11.38 31.78
CA ILE A 525 -19.67 -12.31 32.77
C ILE A 525 -20.40 -12.18 34.11
N ILE A 526 -20.66 -10.96 34.58
CA ILE A 526 -21.40 -10.71 35.82
C ILE A 526 -22.81 -11.27 35.73
N ARG A 527 -23.56 -10.94 34.67
CA ARG A 527 -24.93 -11.45 34.46
C ARG A 527 -24.99 -12.97 34.38
N TYR A 528 -23.99 -13.60 33.77
CA TYR A 528 -23.86 -15.04 33.72
C TYR A 528 -23.65 -15.64 35.12
N LEU A 529 -22.77 -15.06 35.93
CA LEU A 529 -22.55 -15.49 37.32
C LEU A 529 -23.77 -15.28 38.23
N LEU A 530 -24.58 -14.26 37.94
CA LEU A 530 -25.83 -13.98 38.64
C LEU A 530 -27.01 -14.84 38.15
N ASN A 531 -26.80 -15.77 37.21
CA ASN A 531 -27.83 -16.58 36.56
C ASN A 531 -28.95 -15.74 35.90
N ASP A 532 -28.63 -14.55 35.41
CA ASP A 532 -29.60 -13.60 34.80
C ASP A 532 -29.90 -13.90 33.31
N PHE A 533 -29.34 -14.98 32.77
CA PHE A 533 -29.55 -15.43 31.38
C PHE A 533 -30.47 -16.65 31.25
N GLN A 534 -31.35 -16.89 32.23
CA GLN A 534 -32.31 -17.99 32.13
C GLN A 534 -33.16 -17.86 30.86
N GLY A 535 -33.17 -18.90 30.03
CA GLY A 535 -33.92 -18.94 28.76
C GLY A 535 -33.15 -18.44 27.52
N ILE A 536 -31.92 -17.93 27.66
CA ILE A 536 -31.06 -17.61 26.50
C ILE A 536 -30.14 -18.80 26.20
N ASP A 537 -30.04 -19.17 24.92
CA ASP A 537 -29.10 -20.21 24.45
C ASP A 537 -27.64 -19.82 24.81
N PRO A 538 -26.92 -20.63 25.60
CA PRO A 538 -25.53 -20.36 25.97
C PRO A 538 -24.61 -20.11 24.77
N LEU A 539 -24.89 -20.72 23.61
CA LEU A 539 -24.09 -20.52 22.41
C LEU A 539 -24.20 -19.09 21.84
N VAL A 540 -25.30 -18.39 22.08
CA VAL A 540 -25.47 -16.98 21.68
C VAL A 540 -24.58 -16.07 22.54
N ILE A 541 -24.47 -16.38 23.83
CA ILE A 541 -23.58 -15.67 24.77
C ILE A 541 -22.13 -15.88 24.34
N VAL A 542 -21.73 -17.13 24.08
CA VAL A 542 -20.38 -17.48 23.62
C VAL A 542 -20.05 -16.80 22.29
N LEU A 543 -20.97 -16.80 21.32
CA LEU A 543 -20.78 -16.12 20.03
C LEU A 543 -20.44 -14.63 20.21
N ASN A 544 -21.24 -13.91 21.01
CA ASN A 544 -21.02 -12.49 21.26
C ASN A 544 -19.73 -12.22 22.04
N LEU A 545 -19.41 -13.07 23.03
CA LEU A 545 -18.15 -12.96 23.78
C LEU A 545 -16.93 -13.17 22.88
N VAL A 546 -16.97 -14.16 21.98
CA VAL A 546 -15.89 -14.42 21.01
C VAL A 546 -15.72 -13.23 20.07
N TRP A 547 -16.81 -12.70 19.51
CA TRP A 547 -16.74 -11.56 18.59
C TRP A 547 -16.32 -10.26 19.29
N ALA A 548 -16.79 -10.02 20.52
CA ALA A 548 -16.38 -8.89 21.34
C ALA A 548 -14.89 -8.96 21.70
N THR A 549 -14.41 -10.16 22.06
CA THR A 549 -12.99 -10.38 22.38
C THR A 549 -12.11 -10.18 21.15
N TYR A 550 -12.54 -10.69 19.99
CA TYR A 550 -11.87 -10.44 18.71
C TYR A 550 -11.83 -8.95 18.35
N SER A 551 -12.97 -8.26 18.50
CA SER A 551 -13.07 -6.81 18.25
C SER A 551 -12.16 -6.03 19.19
N LEU A 552 -12.14 -6.37 20.48
CA LEU A 552 -11.26 -5.76 21.48
C LEU A 552 -9.79 -5.99 21.12
N PHE A 553 -9.44 -7.19 20.67
CA PHE A 553 -8.08 -7.52 20.22
C PHE A 553 -7.62 -6.60 19.07
N ILE A 554 -8.45 -6.44 18.02
CA ILE A 554 -8.14 -5.55 16.90
C ILE A 554 -8.07 -4.08 17.33
N VAL A 555 -8.99 -3.63 18.18
CA VAL A 555 -9.00 -2.24 18.69
C VAL A 555 -7.76 -1.95 19.54
N LEU A 556 -7.35 -2.86 20.43
CA LEU A 556 -6.14 -2.70 21.23
C LEU A 556 -4.87 -2.65 20.36
N ALA A 557 -4.78 -3.49 19.34
CA ALA A 557 -3.69 -3.43 18.38
C ALA A 557 -3.65 -2.10 17.60
N SER A 558 -4.83 -1.56 17.27
CA SER A 558 -4.99 -0.28 16.59
C SER A 558 -4.59 0.90 17.49
N ILE A 559 -4.96 0.87 18.78
CA ILE A 559 -4.52 1.87 19.78
C ILE A 559 -2.98 1.87 19.90
N ALA A 560 -2.34 0.70 19.81
CA ALA A 560 -0.89 0.59 19.89
C ALA A 560 -0.14 1.36 18.79
N VAL A 561 -0.78 1.60 17.62
CA VAL A 561 -0.22 2.42 16.55
C VAL A 561 -0.07 3.88 16.98
N GLY A 562 -0.95 4.38 17.86
CA GLY A 562 -0.90 5.74 18.39
C GLY A 562 0.29 6.04 19.30
N LYS A 563 1.06 5.02 19.70
CA LYS A 563 2.26 5.17 20.53
C LYS A 563 3.45 5.58 19.66
N GLU A 564 3.55 6.88 19.42
CA GLU A 564 4.62 7.47 18.62
C GLU A 564 5.98 7.24 19.24
N THR A 565 6.90 6.77 18.40
CA THR A 565 8.28 6.50 18.83
C THR A 565 9.19 7.65 18.46
N ARG A 566 10.05 8.05 19.40
CA ARG A 566 11.10 9.06 19.20
C ARG A 566 11.89 8.85 17.90
N GLN A 567 12.00 9.90 17.10
CA GLN A 567 12.79 9.96 15.87
C GLN A 567 13.88 11.02 16.02
N ILE A 568 15.11 10.57 16.29
CA ILE A 568 16.28 11.43 16.47
C ILE A 568 16.93 11.79 15.11
N ARG A 569 16.64 11.03 14.06
CA ARG A 569 17.33 11.14 12.76
C ARG A 569 16.54 12.03 11.81
N LYS A 570 17.20 13.09 11.32
CA LYS A 570 16.73 13.94 10.21
C LYS A 570 16.75 13.19 8.87
N ASN A 571 17.85 12.50 8.57
CA ASN A 571 18.01 11.76 7.30
C ASN A 571 17.73 10.26 7.48
N THR A 572 16.76 9.75 6.72
CA THR A 572 16.43 8.32 6.66
C THR A 572 17.61 7.52 6.08
N ARG A 573 17.94 6.39 6.72
CA ARG A 573 19.02 5.49 6.26
C ARG A 573 18.46 4.36 5.42
N ILE A 574 19.12 4.09 4.29
CA ILE A 574 18.82 3.01 3.37
C ILE A 574 19.80 1.87 3.62
N LYS A 575 19.27 0.65 3.75
CA LYS A 575 20.11 -0.54 3.81
C LYS A 575 20.69 -0.79 2.42
N ALA A 576 22.00 -0.67 2.29
CA ALA A 576 22.71 -0.86 1.03
C ALA A 576 24.10 -1.41 1.34
N SER A 577 24.48 -2.47 0.63
CA SER A 577 25.84 -3.01 0.67
C SER A 577 26.61 -2.48 -0.53
N LEU A 578 27.28 -1.34 -0.33
CA LEU A 578 28.05 -0.64 -1.34
C LEU A 578 29.54 -0.79 -1.06
N PRO A 579 30.38 -1.03 -2.09
CA PRO A 579 31.83 -0.93 -1.95
C PRO A 579 32.23 0.47 -1.46
N ILE A 580 33.07 0.51 -0.43
CA ILE A 580 33.56 1.74 0.18
C ILE A 580 35.04 1.58 0.55
N THR A 581 35.83 2.60 0.25
CA THR A 581 37.22 2.72 0.71
C THR A 581 37.27 3.76 1.83
N LEU A 582 37.85 3.36 2.97
CA LEU A 582 38.17 4.24 4.08
C LEU A 582 39.58 4.80 3.90
N HIS A 583 39.72 6.11 4.05
CA HIS A 583 41.02 6.79 4.02
C HIS A 583 41.36 7.26 5.44
N PHE A 584 42.54 6.86 5.91
CA PHE A 584 43.04 7.21 7.23
C PHE A 584 43.96 8.43 7.20
N ASP A 585 44.14 9.05 8.36
CA ASP A 585 45.08 10.13 8.59
C ASP A 585 46.55 9.74 8.36
N ASP A 586 46.91 8.47 8.61
CA ASP A 586 48.24 7.91 8.34
C ASP A 586 48.47 7.55 6.85
N GLY A 587 47.50 7.83 5.98
CA GLY A 587 47.55 7.53 4.55
C GLY A 587 47.21 6.07 4.20
N ALA A 588 46.89 5.22 5.19
CA ALA A 588 46.41 3.88 4.89
C ALA A 588 45.01 3.93 4.25
N GLU A 589 44.70 2.87 3.48
CA GLU A 589 43.38 2.66 2.90
C GLU A 589 42.80 1.31 3.35
N LEU A 590 41.50 1.25 3.59
CA LEU A 590 40.79 0.00 3.86
C LEU A 590 39.53 -0.11 3.01
N GLN A 591 39.49 -1.12 2.14
CA GLN A 591 38.30 -1.46 1.38
C GLN A 591 37.35 -2.35 2.20
N THR A 592 36.08 -2.01 2.18
CA THR A 592 35.02 -2.74 2.86
C THR A 592 33.66 -2.44 2.20
N THR A 593 32.56 -2.80 2.86
CA THR A 593 31.21 -2.55 2.39
C THR A 593 30.37 -1.83 3.43
N THR A 594 29.47 -0.96 2.98
CA THR A 594 28.47 -0.33 3.83
C THR A 594 27.43 -1.35 4.32
N GLU A 595 26.81 -1.07 5.46
CA GLU A 595 25.58 -1.74 5.90
C GLU A 595 24.34 -0.88 5.63
N ASP A 596 24.44 0.41 5.94
CA ASP A 596 23.44 1.42 5.62
C ASP A 596 24.08 2.78 5.35
N ILE A 597 23.37 3.61 4.59
CA ILE A 597 23.82 4.94 4.16
C ILE A 597 22.63 5.92 4.12
N SER A 598 22.88 7.19 4.42
CA SER A 598 21.95 8.30 4.18
C SER A 598 22.70 9.53 3.71
N MET A 599 21.99 10.62 3.42
CA MET A 599 22.58 11.92 3.11
C MET A 599 23.39 12.54 4.25
N GLY A 600 23.32 12.01 5.48
CA GLY A 600 24.06 12.53 6.64
C GLY A 600 25.17 11.63 7.16
N GLY A 601 25.35 10.42 6.63
CA GLY A 601 26.38 9.51 7.13
C GLY A 601 26.19 8.06 6.70
N VAL A 602 27.13 7.22 7.13
CA VAL A 602 27.22 5.82 6.74
C VAL A 602 27.49 4.92 7.97
N ARG A 603 27.00 3.68 7.91
CA ARG A 603 27.41 2.61 8.82
C ARG A 603 28.11 1.51 8.04
N ILE A 604 29.21 1.03 8.59
CA ILE A 604 30.12 0.09 7.94
C ILE A 604 30.34 -1.10 8.87
N ALA A 605 30.26 -2.31 8.30
CA ALA A 605 30.62 -3.53 9.00
C ALA A 605 32.15 -3.69 9.00
N ILE A 606 32.72 -3.98 10.15
CA ILE A 606 34.17 -4.06 10.34
C ILE A 606 34.54 -5.38 10.98
N ASN A 607 35.33 -6.17 10.25
CA ASN A 607 35.78 -7.47 10.74
C ASN A 607 37.00 -7.38 11.67
N LYS A 608 37.78 -6.27 11.60
CA LYS A 608 39.03 -6.08 12.36
C LYS A 608 39.03 -4.78 13.17
N ILE A 609 38.25 -4.73 14.25
CA ILE A 609 38.13 -3.52 15.11
C ILE A 609 39.49 -3.05 15.66
N ALA A 610 40.41 -3.98 15.95
CA ALA A 610 41.69 -3.66 16.58
C ALA A 610 42.56 -2.72 15.74
N GLU A 611 42.53 -2.85 14.40
CA GLU A 611 43.30 -2.00 13.47
C GLU A 611 42.76 -0.56 13.38
N LEU A 612 41.57 -0.28 13.95
CA LEU A 612 40.87 1.01 13.84
C LEU A 612 40.84 1.80 15.14
N ARG A 613 41.24 1.21 16.27
CA ARG A 613 41.20 1.89 17.58
C ARG A 613 42.22 3.02 17.70
N GLN A 614 43.23 3.05 16.84
CA GLN A 614 44.30 4.04 16.85
C GLN A 614 44.35 4.90 15.57
N ARG A 615 43.36 4.77 14.68
CA ARG A 615 43.32 5.47 13.38
C ARG A 615 42.04 6.29 13.25
N THR A 616 42.16 7.50 12.71
CA THR A 616 41.01 8.34 12.41
C THR A 616 40.71 8.31 10.92
N VAL A 617 39.46 8.04 10.56
CA VAL A 617 39.02 8.11 9.16
C VAL A 617 38.80 9.58 8.80
N ASN A 618 39.54 10.10 7.82
CA ASN A 618 39.41 11.49 7.36
C ASN A 618 38.37 11.65 6.25
N SER A 619 38.26 10.63 5.39
CA SER A 619 37.41 10.64 4.21
C SER A 619 37.06 9.22 3.80
N ILE A 620 35.99 9.11 3.02
CA ILE A 620 35.55 7.85 2.43
C ILE A 620 35.41 8.04 0.93
N THR A 621 35.64 6.97 0.17
CA THR A 621 35.30 6.93 -1.25
C THR A 621 34.26 5.86 -1.50
N LEU A 622 33.10 6.27 -2.00
CA LEU A 622 32.04 5.38 -2.45
C LEU A 622 32.16 5.19 -3.96
N MET A 623 32.15 3.94 -4.40
CA MET A 623 32.24 3.58 -5.81
C MET A 623 31.04 2.75 -6.22
N VAL A 624 30.22 3.28 -7.12
CA VAL A 624 29.09 2.55 -7.70
C VAL A 624 29.16 2.65 -9.22
N GLN A 625 29.60 1.55 -9.84
CA GLN A 625 29.84 1.46 -11.28
C GLN A 625 30.82 2.54 -11.78
N ARG A 626 30.33 3.57 -12.46
CA ARG A 626 31.14 4.67 -13.02
C ARG A 626 31.15 5.90 -12.11
N ASP A 627 30.30 5.95 -11.10
CA ASP A 627 30.19 7.09 -10.20
C ASP A 627 31.10 6.87 -8.99
N VAL A 628 32.02 7.82 -8.79
CA VAL A 628 32.94 7.86 -7.66
C VAL A 628 32.73 9.16 -6.91
N VAL A 629 32.55 9.04 -5.60
CA VAL A 629 32.39 10.20 -4.71
C VAL A 629 33.27 10.03 -3.48
N THR A 630 34.14 11.01 -3.24
CA THR A 630 34.99 11.09 -2.06
C THR A 630 34.45 12.16 -1.13
N LEU A 631 34.13 11.76 0.11
CA LEU A 631 33.47 12.61 1.09
C LEU A 631 34.35 12.74 2.34
N PRO A 632 34.54 13.96 2.86
CA PRO A 632 35.13 14.15 4.17
C PRO A 632 34.15 13.70 5.25
N VAL A 633 34.66 13.04 6.29
CA VAL A 633 33.84 12.41 7.33
C VAL A 633 34.40 12.65 8.73
N GLU A 634 33.52 12.52 9.72
CA GLU A 634 33.91 12.45 11.13
C GLU A 634 33.45 11.12 11.75
N MET A 635 34.25 10.58 12.66
CA MET A 635 33.91 9.36 13.38
C MET A 635 32.92 9.66 14.50
N VAL A 636 31.74 9.03 14.44
CA VAL A 636 30.69 9.20 15.47
C VAL A 636 30.80 8.12 16.55
N SER A 637 31.03 6.86 16.15
CA SER A 637 31.14 5.75 17.10
C SER A 637 31.79 4.52 16.46
N LEU A 638 32.54 3.75 17.26
CA LEU A 638 33.08 2.43 16.91
C LEU A 638 32.66 1.42 17.98
N GLU A 639 31.58 0.66 17.72
CA GLU A 639 31.01 -0.29 18.68
C GLU A 639 30.54 -1.56 17.97
N ASN A 640 30.66 -2.73 18.62
CA ASN A 640 30.08 -4.00 18.13
C ASN A 640 30.44 -4.37 16.68
N SER A 641 31.70 -4.18 16.27
CA SER A 641 32.14 -4.42 14.89
C SER A 641 31.49 -3.50 13.85
N GLN A 642 31.00 -2.33 14.28
CA GLN A 642 30.38 -1.34 13.42
C GLN A 642 31.04 0.03 13.60
N LEU A 643 31.45 0.61 12.48
CA LEU A 643 31.91 1.99 12.41
C LEU A 643 30.77 2.86 11.90
N ARG A 644 30.54 3.99 12.58
CA ARG A 644 29.58 5.00 12.16
C ARG A 644 30.33 6.29 11.87
N LEU A 645 30.11 6.81 10.67
CA LEU A 645 30.71 8.04 10.19
C LEU A 645 29.59 9.02 9.84
N ALA A 646 29.76 10.30 10.20
CA ALA A 646 28.91 11.39 9.74
C ALA A 646 29.61 12.13 8.61
N PHE A 647 28.84 12.62 7.64
CA PHE A 647 29.37 13.42 6.55
C PHE A 647 29.51 14.86 7.00
N LEU A 648 30.66 15.46 6.74
CA LEU A 648 30.88 16.88 6.96
C LEU A 648 30.07 17.72 5.94
N PRO A 649 29.83 19.02 6.21
CA PRO A 649 29.13 19.90 5.29
C PRO A 649 29.74 19.82 3.89
N MET A 650 28.87 19.71 2.88
CA MET A 650 29.26 19.47 1.50
C MET A 650 28.66 20.53 0.58
N ASP A 651 29.41 20.87 -0.46
CA ASP A 651 28.91 21.72 -1.53
C ASP A 651 27.86 21.00 -2.39
N LEU A 652 27.24 21.76 -3.28
CA LEU A 652 26.17 21.28 -4.15
C LEU A 652 26.64 20.20 -5.15
N ASN A 653 27.88 20.30 -5.64
CA ASN A 653 28.43 19.33 -6.60
C ASN A 653 28.68 17.97 -5.95
N LEU A 654 29.23 17.99 -4.74
CA LEU A 654 29.48 16.79 -3.95
C LEU A 654 28.16 16.16 -3.51
N ARG A 655 27.18 16.97 -3.11
CA ARG A 655 25.81 16.50 -2.83
C ARG A 655 25.17 15.85 -4.05
N ARG A 656 25.29 16.44 -5.24
CA ARG A 656 24.78 15.87 -6.51
C ARG A 656 25.36 14.49 -6.80
N LYS A 657 26.68 14.31 -6.62
CA LYS A 657 27.34 13.01 -6.79
C LYS A 657 26.84 11.99 -5.75
N LEU A 658 26.66 12.41 -4.50
CA LEU A 658 26.17 11.55 -3.43
C LEU A 658 24.73 11.08 -3.69
N VAL A 659 23.83 11.98 -4.11
CA VAL A 659 22.46 11.65 -4.51
C VAL A 659 22.46 10.57 -5.60
N ARG A 660 23.31 10.73 -6.62
CA ARG A 660 23.44 9.76 -7.71
C ARG A 660 23.92 8.38 -7.22
N VAL A 661 24.89 8.35 -6.31
CA VAL A 661 25.46 7.11 -5.75
C VAL A 661 24.47 6.39 -4.82
N ILE A 662 23.71 7.12 -4.00
CA ILE A 662 22.76 6.51 -3.05
C ILE A 662 21.47 6.11 -3.77
N PHE A 663 20.82 7.08 -4.42
CA PHE A 663 19.45 6.99 -4.91
C PHE A 663 19.36 6.68 -6.40
N GLY A 664 20.35 7.11 -7.19
CA GLY A 664 20.35 6.93 -8.65
C GLY A 664 20.49 5.47 -9.10
N ARG A 665 20.84 4.54 -8.21
CA ARG A 665 21.07 3.13 -8.55
C ARG A 665 19.79 2.44 -9.01
N ALA A 666 19.88 1.59 -10.03
CA ALA A 666 18.73 0.85 -10.54
C ALA A 666 18.18 -0.19 -9.53
N ASP A 667 19.01 -0.63 -8.59
CA ASP A 667 18.64 -1.55 -7.50
C ASP A 667 18.30 -0.83 -6.19
N ALA A 668 18.34 0.52 -6.15
CA ALA A 668 18.16 1.30 -4.92
C ALA A 668 16.89 0.92 -4.16
N TRP A 669 15.81 0.68 -4.90
CA TRP A 669 14.46 0.45 -4.39
C TRP A 669 13.93 -0.96 -4.68
N VAL A 670 14.71 -1.77 -5.39
CA VAL A 670 14.31 -3.13 -5.76
C VAL A 670 14.77 -4.08 -4.67
N HIS A 671 13.96 -4.27 -3.64
CA HIS A 671 14.25 -5.21 -2.57
C HIS A 671 13.62 -6.58 -2.84
N GLN A 672 14.46 -7.63 -2.83
CA GLN A 672 14.00 -9.02 -2.84
C GLN A 672 13.64 -9.49 -1.43
N THR A 673 12.71 -8.82 -0.76
CA THR A 673 12.12 -9.38 0.47
C THR A 673 11.08 -10.42 0.07
N GLN A 674 11.35 -11.69 0.36
CA GLN A 674 10.33 -12.74 0.26
C GLN A 674 9.33 -12.58 1.42
N TYR A 675 8.42 -11.63 1.28
CA TYR A 675 7.25 -11.53 2.15
C TYR A 675 6.38 -12.77 1.92
N GLN A 676 6.15 -13.51 3.00
CA GLN A 676 5.25 -14.65 2.98
C GLN A 676 4.37 -14.61 4.22
N ASP A 677 3.10 -14.33 4.00
CA ASP A 677 2.08 -14.37 5.05
C ASP A 677 2.02 -15.75 5.72
N LYS A 678 1.93 -15.71 7.05
CA LYS A 678 1.74 -16.87 7.92
C LYS A 678 0.70 -16.48 8.98
N PRO A 679 -0.60 -16.67 8.73
CA PRO A 679 -1.67 -16.08 9.55
C PRO A 679 -1.52 -16.29 11.06
N LEU A 680 -1.15 -17.50 11.51
CA LEU A 680 -0.94 -17.81 12.93
C LEU A 680 0.25 -17.06 13.54
N LYS A 681 1.33 -16.89 12.77
CA LYS A 681 2.51 -16.11 13.20
C LYS A 681 2.14 -14.63 13.32
N GLU A 682 1.36 -14.12 12.38
CA GLU A 682 0.91 -12.73 12.38
C GLU A 682 -0.02 -12.43 13.54
N LEU A 683 -0.94 -13.34 13.87
CA LEU A 683 -1.77 -13.23 15.07
C LEU A 683 -0.91 -13.12 16.34
N GLY A 684 0.10 -13.98 16.49
CA GLY A 684 1.04 -13.92 17.62
C GLY A 684 1.86 -12.62 17.64
N ALA A 685 2.18 -12.06 16.48
CA ALA A 685 2.91 -10.80 16.37
C ALA A 685 2.04 -9.61 16.81
N ILE A 686 0.76 -9.60 16.44
CA ILE A 686 -0.23 -8.61 16.88
C ILE A 686 -0.44 -8.69 18.40
N THR A 687 -0.54 -9.89 18.98
CA THR A 687 -0.58 -10.08 20.44
C THR A 687 0.65 -9.46 21.12
N GLY A 688 1.83 -9.60 20.51
CA GLY A 688 3.06 -8.95 20.98
C GLY A 688 2.95 -7.43 21.00
N CYS A 689 2.36 -6.81 19.96
CA CYS A 689 2.10 -5.38 19.92
C CYS A 689 1.13 -4.91 21.01
N ILE A 690 0.06 -5.68 21.28
CA ILE A 690 -0.88 -5.39 22.38
C ILE A 690 -0.17 -5.48 23.73
N PHE A 691 0.72 -6.46 23.93
CA PHE A 691 1.51 -6.54 25.16
C PHE A 691 2.45 -5.32 25.32
N GLU A 692 3.08 -4.86 24.24
CA GLU A 692 3.94 -3.66 24.25
C GLU A 692 3.19 -2.35 24.56
N LEU A 693 1.88 -2.30 24.30
CA LEU A 693 1.02 -1.18 24.66
C LEU A 693 1.00 -0.99 26.19
N PHE A 694 0.74 -2.06 26.94
CA PHE A 694 0.58 -2.02 28.41
C PHE A 694 1.90 -2.12 29.19
N PHE A 695 2.85 -2.93 28.73
CA PHE A 695 4.07 -3.24 29.49
C PHE A 695 5.34 -2.57 28.94
N GLY A 696 5.20 -1.78 27.87
CA GLY A 696 6.33 -1.15 27.18
C GLY A 696 7.09 -2.13 26.28
N ARG A 697 7.97 -1.58 25.44
CA ARG A 697 8.83 -2.40 24.57
C ARG A 697 9.90 -3.08 25.43
N ARG A 698 9.88 -4.41 25.51
CA ARG A 698 11.06 -5.15 25.97
C ARG A 698 12.21 -4.81 25.04
N GLN A 699 13.19 -4.03 25.52
CA GLN A 699 14.47 -3.97 24.83
C GLN A 699 14.98 -5.40 24.79
N LYS A 700 15.05 -6.00 23.59
CA LYS A 700 15.92 -7.15 23.40
C LYS A 700 17.33 -6.66 23.64
N VAL A 701 17.78 -6.69 24.89
CA VAL A 701 19.19 -6.84 25.21
C VAL A 701 19.57 -8.11 24.47
N LYS A 702 20.29 -7.98 23.34
CA LYS A 702 20.89 -9.13 22.69
C LYS A 702 21.70 -9.81 23.78
N ALA A 703 21.30 -11.01 24.19
CA ALA A 703 22.09 -11.79 25.13
C ALA A 703 23.53 -11.83 24.59
N PRO A 704 24.56 -11.61 25.43
CA PRO A 704 25.94 -11.80 25.00
C PRO A 704 26.02 -13.20 24.40
N VAL A 705 26.47 -13.28 23.15
CA VAL A 705 26.71 -14.54 22.45
C VAL A 705 27.52 -15.41 23.41
N LYS A 706 26.93 -16.52 23.88
CA LYS A 706 27.65 -17.50 24.70
C LYS A 706 28.90 -17.88 23.92
N ARG A 707 30.07 -17.50 24.45
CA ARG A 707 31.37 -17.99 23.99
C ARG A 707 31.26 -19.51 23.89
N ALA A 708 31.37 -20.06 22.69
CA ALA A 708 31.69 -21.46 22.52
C ALA A 708 33.06 -21.66 23.20
N LYS A 709 33.08 -22.37 24.33
CA LYS A 709 34.31 -22.91 24.90
C LYS A 709 34.77 -24.01 23.94
N THR A 710 35.64 -23.68 23.00
CA THR A 710 36.46 -24.67 22.32
C THR A 710 37.52 -25.12 23.33
N SER A 711 37.28 -26.26 23.98
CA SER A 711 38.32 -27.01 24.66
C SER A 711 39.25 -27.59 23.61
N LEU A 712 40.42 -26.98 23.44
CA LEU A 712 41.54 -27.59 22.73
C LEU A 712 42.10 -28.70 23.63
N SER A 713 41.79 -29.95 23.29
CA SER A 713 42.52 -31.11 23.78
C SER A 713 43.86 -31.16 23.07
N VAL A 714 44.93 -30.92 23.84
CA VAL A 714 46.31 -31.19 23.44
C VAL A 714 46.46 -32.71 23.32
N GLN A 715 46.61 -33.22 22.10
CA GLN A 715 47.22 -34.52 21.86
C GLN A 715 48.67 -34.30 21.44
N SER A 716 49.56 -34.77 22.29
CA SER A 716 50.99 -34.94 22.09
C SER A 716 51.29 -35.84 20.89
N ILE A 717 52.16 -35.38 20.00
CA ILE A 717 52.96 -36.26 19.14
C ILE A 717 54.41 -35.82 19.35
N ASN A 718 55.10 -36.54 20.24
CA ASN A 718 56.53 -36.76 20.17
C ASN A 718 56.73 -38.04 19.35
N GLY A 719 57.74 -38.05 18.49
CA GLY A 719 58.17 -39.23 17.76
C GLY A 719 59.21 -38.84 16.73
N ASP A 720 60.46 -39.12 17.09
CA ASP A 720 61.69 -38.99 16.31
C ASP A 720 61.68 -39.79 14.99
N ASP A 721 62.67 -39.44 14.15
CA ASP A 721 63.11 -39.98 12.85
C ASP A 721 62.50 -39.41 11.55
#